data_AF-A0A136LTR6-F1
#
_entry.id   AF-A0A136LTR6-F1
#
_cell.length_a   1.000
_cell.length_b   1.000
_cell.length_c   1.000
_cell.angle_alpha   90.00
_cell.angle_beta   90.00
_cell.angle_gamma   90.00
#
_symmetry.space_group_name_H-M   'P 1'
#
loop_
_entity.id
_entity.type
_entity.pdbx_description
1 polymer ?
#
loop_
_entity_poly.entity_id
_entity_poly.type
_entity_poly.pdbx_seq_one_letter_code
_entity_poly.pdbx_strand_id
1 'polypeptide(L)'
;MKKRLLLFIFAVMVYGVHAQETFPRNDVKDNRAGLFAFTNATVVVDAQTTIQNATLLIKGNRIEQVGTNLPVPKGYATVDLKGKYIYPGLVDAFTSYGLSEPERARGGGFGGVEQMASKTKGAYNANQAIRSHYNAADEFSIDTKVAEELRKQGFGAVLTSKPDGLARGTSAFVSLTEKNDNTALIRQKVAAHYSLEKGSSTQNYPSSLMGFIAVLRQTYLDAEWFGSQNPRPFADNSLEGWIQSQKLPQIFAATSWMNSLRADKIGDEFGVQYIIRGAGDEYKRINEIKATKATFIIPVNYPDAYDVEDPFDAERISLADMKHWELAPTNLATLEKNGIPFAITTNGLRKTSDFLANIRKAIENGLTETAALKALTTTPAQLLKVDDQVGSLKKGLLANFIITSDKLFDEKTIIHQNWVQGQLYAIKPLETQDFSGNYNLSLNNQNYTLEVTGEPGSHKAKIKVNDSTSFDAAATFGKDLITISFKPTKQSTGSIRLSGWSETTGWKGKGQLVDGTWITWTATRTGDAAKAPNKNTPSEKKEELGKVIYPFTAHGYPALPVTETILIKNATVWTNEADGVLQGADVLLKDGKIAKVGKNLSEPGARVVDATGKHVTPGIIDEHSHIAAASINDVVSNSGMVRIGDNLDAENINVYRALSGGVVAVQVLHGSANPIGGQSALIKLRWGESPENLKIQGADGFIKFALGENVKRSSNPSSIRFPQTRMGVEQVYVDAFTNAREYENRLKAYNTIPLKERASAIKPRRDLADETMLEILNKKRFITCHSYVQSEINMLMDVANRFNFRINTFTHILEGYKVADKMKQHGVAASTFADWWNYKWEVRYAIPYNAAILTREGVVTAINSDDAEMGRRLNQEAAKSVKYAGMSEEDALKMVTLNPAKMLHLDNQMGSLKIGKSADVVLWTDHPLSVYAKAEKTIIDGKVYYDIEKDAENNKVLNAERARLIQKLKNAKKSGMPTQRPDSRSQAEFHCDDVLGEESLEHFDH
;
A
#
# COMPACT_ATOMS: atom_id res chain seq x y z
N MET A 1 -51.91 -55.43 -6.75
CA MET A 1 -50.84 -55.48 -5.72
C MET A 1 -49.50 -54.83 -6.10
N LYS A 2 -49.13 -54.67 -7.39
CA LYS A 2 -47.80 -54.15 -7.77
C LYS A 2 -47.59 -52.62 -7.72
N LYS A 3 -48.64 -51.79 -7.61
CA LYS A 3 -48.51 -50.32 -7.51
C LYS A 3 -48.38 -49.76 -6.08
N ARG A 4 -48.74 -50.53 -5.05
CA ARG A 4 -48.59 -50.11 -3.64
C ARG A 4 -47.20 -50.43 -3.06
N LEU A 5 -46.47 -51.38 -3.64
CA LEU A 5 -45.12 -51.73 -3.21
C LEU A 5 -44.06 -50.72 -3.69
N LEU A 6 -44.25 -50.09 -4.86
CA LEU A 6 -43.34 -49.06 -5.37
C LEU A 6 -43.45 -47.73 -4.59
N LEU A 7 -44.64 -47.38 -4.09
CA LEU A 7 -44.83 -46.20 -3.24
C LEU A 7 -44.22 -46.37 -1.84
N PHE A 8 -44.13 -47.62 -1.34
CA PHE A 8 -43.48 -47.92 -0.06
C PHE A 8 -41.94 -47.92 -0.18
N ILE A 9 -41.40 -48.30 -1.35
CA ILE A 9 -39.95 -48.23 -1.62
C ILE A 9 -39.49 -46.79 -1.85
N PHE A 10 -40.32 -45.92 -2.44
CA PHE A 10 -39.99 -44.50 -2.58
C PHE A 10 -40.11 -43.70 -1.26
N ALA A 11 -40.96 -44.16 -0.33
CA ALA A 11 -41.10 -43.54 1.00
C ALA A 11 -39.96 -43.88 1.97
N VAL A 12 -39.16 -44.93 1.68
CA VAL A 12 -37.99 -45.34 2.50
C VAL A 12 -36.66 -44.80 1.97
N MET A 13 -36.65 -44.13 0.80
CA MET A 13 -35.46 -43.44 0.27
C MET A 13 -35.32 -41.96 0.71
N VAL A 14 -36.09 -41.53 1.71
CA VAL A 14 -35.85 -40.25 2.41
C VAL A 14 -35.16 -40.52 3.75
N TYR A 15 -34.05 -41.24 3.70
CA TYR A 15 -33.05 -41.16 4.77
C TYR A 15 -32.06 -40.09 4.38
N GLY A 16 -31.96 -39.09 5.25
CA GLY A 16 -31.08 -37.94 5.10
C GLY A 16 -29.67 -38.39 4.73
N VAL A 17 -29.12 -37.71 3.73
CA VAL A 17 -27.70 -37.72 3.43
C VAL A 17 -26.99 -37.16 4.66
N HIS A 18 -26.62 -38.03 5.60
CA HIS A 18 -25.68 -37.72 6.65
C HIS A 18 -24.28 -37.78 6.06
N ALA A 19 -23.56 -36.66 6.14
CA ALA A 19 -22.13 -36.61 5.86
C ALA A 19 -21.35 -37.57 6.79
N GLN A 20 -20.21 -38.07 6.32
CA GLN A 20 -19.32 -39.07 6.91
C GLN A 20 -19.24 -39.10 8.47
N GLU A 21 -19.73 -40.18 9.09
CA GLU A 21 -19.56 -40.55 10.52
C GLU A 21 -18.41 -41.59 10.71
N THR A 22 -17.35 -41.58 9.90
CA THR A 22 -16.42 -42.73 9.77
C THR A 22 -15.31 -42.83 10.83
N PHE A 23 -15.38 -42.10 11.96
CA PHE A 23 -14.41 -42.26 13.06
C PHE A 23 -15.09 -42.86 14.31
N PRO A 24 -14.59 -43.97 14.88
CA PRO A 24 -15.13 -44.52 16.11
C PRO A 24 -14.96 -43.50 17.25
N ARG A 25 -16.08 -43.08 17.86
CA ARG A 25 -16.07 -42.23 19.05
C ARG A 25 -15.56 -43.00 20.26
N ASN A 26 -14.77 -42.34 21.10
CA ASN A 26 -14.34 -42.83 22.40
C ASN A 26 -14.93 -41.94 23.53
N ASP A 27 -16.20 -41.57 23.41
CA ASP A 27 -16.94 -40.71 24.32
C ASP A 27 -18.46 -41.01 24.30
N VAL A 28 -19.22 -40.35 25.19
CA VAL A 28 -20.68 -40.50 25.31
C VAL A 28 -21.38 -39.49 24.39
N LYS A 29 -22.38 -39.95 23.61
CA LYS A 29 -23.12 -39.12 22.66
C LYS A 29 -24.00 -38.07 23.38
N ASP A 30 -23.58 -36.81 23.40
CA ASP A 30 -24.43 -35.68 23.78
C ASP A 30 -25.33 -35.26 22.61
N ASN A 31 -26.62 -35.59 22.70
CA ASN A 31 -27.65 -35.35 21.69
C ASN A 31 -28.56 -34.15 22.03
N ARG A 32 -28.17 -33.26 22.95
CA ARG A 32 -29.00 -32.07 23.24
C ARG A 32 -29.18 -31.27 21.94
N ALA A 33 -30.43 -31.10 21.51
CA ALA A 33 -30.81 -30.63 20.17
C ALA A 33 -30.42 -29.16 19.84
N GLY A 34 -29.61 -28.50 20.67
CA GLY A 34 -29.14 -27.12 20.46
C GLY A 34 -30.30 -26.14 20.25
N LEU A 35 -31.41 -26.32 20.96
CA LEU A 35 -32.61 -25.49 20.85
C LEU A 35 -32.53 -24.38 21.91
N PHE A 36 -32.30 -23.14 21.49
CA PHE A 36 -32.25 -21.99 22.40
C PHE A 36 -33.17 -20.86 21.95
N ALA A 37 -33.86 -20.26 22.91
CA ALA A 37 -34.72 -19.10 22.70
C ALA A 37 -34.17 -17.93 23.51
N PHE A 38 -33.64 -16.91 22.84
CA PHE A 38 -33.17 -15.68 23.47
C PHE A 38 -34.29 -14.66 23.46
N THR A 39 -34.90 -14.39 24.60
CA THR A 39 -36.12 -13.58 24.72
C THR A 39 -35.83 -12.17 25.27
N ASN A 40 -36.70 -11.21 24.97
CA ASN A 40 -36.68 -9.83 25.49
C ASN A 40 -35.43 -8.99 25.13
N ALA A 41 -34.64 -9.40 24.14
CA ALA A 41 -33.46 -8.64 23.71
C ALA A 41 -33.82 -7.54 22.71
N THR A 42 -32.93 -6.55 22.56
CA THR A 42 -32.88 -5.72 21.36
C THR A 42 -32.04 -6.44 20.30
N VAL A 43 -32.68 -6.98 19.26
CA VAL A 43 -32.01 -7.76 18.22
C VAL A 43 -31.73 -6.90 17.01
N VAL A 44 -30.46 -6.69 16.70
CA VAL A 44 -29.97 -6.06 15.48
C VAL A 44 -29.82 -7.16 14.43
N VAL A 45 -30.77 -7.24 13.50
CA VAL A 45 -30.82 -8.31 12.49
C VAL A 45 -29.78 -8.08 11.41
N ASP A 46 -29.63 -6.83 10.98
CA ASP A 46 -28.62 -6.35 10.05
C ASP A 46 -28.38 -4.85 10.31
N ALA A 47 -27.48 -4.23 9.55
CA ALA A 47 -27.08 -2.84 9.77
C ALA A 47 -28.23 -1.82 9.65
N GLN A 48 -29.38 -2.19 9.05
CA GLN A 48 -30.53 -1.31 8.85
C GLN A 48 -31.73 -1.71 9.73
N THR A 49 -31.72 -2.90 10.34
CA THR A 49 -32.89 -3.50 10.97
C THR A 49 -32.62 -3.83 12.43
N THR A 50 -33.28 -3.10 13.34
CA THR A 50 -33.24 -3.37 14.79
C THR A 50 -34.65 -3.62 15.30
N ILE A 51 -34.82 -4.67 16.10
CA ILE A 51 -36.10 -5.10 16.67
C ILE A 51 -35.99 -5.10 18.21
N GLN A 52 -36.82 -4.31 18.87
CA GLN A 52 -36.86 -4.25 20.34
C GLN A 52 -37.79 -5.33 20.92
N ASN A 53 -37.49 -5.78 22.15
CA ASN A 53 -38.26 -6.81 22.86
C ASN A 53 -38.49 -8.07 22.00
N ALA A 54 -37.47 -8.45 21.22
CA ALA A 54 -37.54 -9.52 20.26
C ALA A 54 -37.13 -10.86 20.87
N THR A 55 -37.52 -11.93 20.19
CA THR A 55 -37.05 -13.29 20.46
C THR A 55 -36.23 -13.78 19.26
N LEU A 56 -35.05 -14.35 19.53
CA LEU A 56 -34.24 -15.07 18.55
C LEU A 56 -34.28 -16.57 18.88
N LEU A 57 -34.77 -17.38 17.95
CA LEU A 57 -34.79 -18.83 18.05
C LEU A 57 -33.66 -19.42 17.21
N ILE A 58 -32.82 -20.26 17.83
CA ILE A 58 -31.81 -21.05 17.13
C ILE A 58 -32.10 -22.55 17.30
N LYS A 59 -31.79 -23.30 16.24
CA LYS A 59 -31.98 -24.75 16.18
C LYS A 59 -30.70 -25.40 15.66
N GLY A 60 -29.99 -26.09 16.55
CA GLY A 60 -28.68 -26.64 16.26
C GLY A 60 -27.70 -25.53 15.93
N ASN A 61 -27.19 -25.50 14.70
CA ASN A 61 -26.22 -24.49 14.24
C ASN A 61 -26.83 -23.37 13.39
N ARG A 62 -28.16 -23.28 13.26
CA ARG A 62 -28.83 -22.30 12.39
C ARG A 62 -29.86 -21.46 13.13
N ILE A 63 -30.09 -20.26 12.60
CA ILE A 63 -31.16 -19.37 13.02
C ILE A 63 -32.48 -19.90 12.47
N GLU A 64 -33.45 -20.14 13.34
CA GLU A 64 -34.77 -20.62 12.94
C GLU A 64 -35.74 -19.46 12.69
N GLN A 65 -35.75 -18.48 13.59
CA GLN A 65 -36.65 -17.33 13.49
C GLN A 65 -36.19 -16.15 14.36
N VAL A 66 -36.52 -14.94 13.95
CA VAL A 66 -36.34 -13.70 14.72
C VAL A 66 -37.59 -12.83 14.57
N GLY A 67 -38.04 -12.18 15.64
CA GLY A 67 -39.23 -11.32 15.61
C GLY A 67 -39.77 -10.94 16.98
N THR A 68 -40.78 -10.06 16.99
CA THR A 68 -41.53 -9.69 18.20
C THR A 68 -42.62 -10.71 18.49
N ASN A 69 -42.95 -10.91 19.78
CA ASN A 69 -44.05 -11.79 20.23
C ASN A 69 -43.99 -13.22 19.68
N LEU A 70 -42.79 -13.76 19.40
CA LEU A 70 -42.67 -15.15 18.94
C LEU A 70 -42.94 -16.13 20.10
N PRO A 71 -43.88 -17.08 19.96
CA PRO A 71 -44.08 -18.11 20.96
C PRO A 71 -42.85 -19.04 20.98
N VAL A 72 -42.27 -19.24 22.16
CA VAL A 72 -41.14 -20.17 22.34
C VAL A 72 -41.65 -21.61 22.22
N PRO A 73 -41.19 -22.40 21.24
CA PRO A 73 -41.63 -23.79 21.09
C PRO A 73 -41.21 -24.67 22.28
N LYS A 74 -41.96 -25.74 22.55
CA LYS A 74 -41.61 -26.70 23.61
C LYS A 74 -40.23 -27.33 23.33
N GLY A 75 -39.38 -27.39 24.35
CA GLY A 75 -38.04 -27.99 24.28
C GLY A 75 -36.88 -27.01 24.07
N TYR A 76 -37.16 -25.72 23.91
CA TYR A 76 -36.14 -24.67 23.85
C TYR A 76 -35.65 -24.29 25.25
N ALA A 77 -34.34 -24.17 25.41
CA ALA A 77 -33.75 -23.53 26.58
C ALA A 77 -33.90 -22.01 26.44
N THR A 78 -34.68 -21.39 27.32
CA THR A 78 -34.91 -19.94 27.30
C THR A 78 -33.79 -19.22 28.02
N VAL A 79 -33.24 -18.18 27.38
CA VAL A 79 -32.30 -17.23 27.96
C VAL A 79 -32.94 -15.85 27.91
N ASP A 80 -33.29 -15.30 29.06
CA ASP A 80 -33.82 -13.94 29.15
C ASP A 80 -32.68 -12.93 29.01
N LEU A 81 -32.82 -12.03 28.02
CA LEU A 81 -31.82 -11.03 27.67
C LEU A 81 -32.41 -9.61 27.75
N LYS A 82 -33.38 -9.40 28.65
CA LYS A 82 -33.96 -8.08 28.91
C LYS A 82 -32.86 -7.03 29.14
N GLY A 83 -32.92 -5.95 28.37
CA GLY A 83 -31.97 -4.84 28.44
C GLY A 83 -30.60 -5.13 27.81
N LYS A 84 -30.45 -6.25 27.08
CA LYS A 84 -29.24 -6.61 26.34
C LYS A 84 -29.49 -6.52 24.83
N TYR A 85 -28.42 -6.49 24.06
CA TYR A 85 -28.48 -6.50 22.60
C TYR A 85 -27.95 -7.79 22.02
N ILE A 86 -28.50 -8.20 20.88
CA ILE A 86 -27.97 -9.26 20.03
C ILE A 86 -27.56 -8.66 18.69
N TYR A 87 -26.32 -8.92 18.25
CA TYR A 87 -25.82 -8.54 16.93
C TYR A 87 -25.40 -9.77 16.13
N PRO A 88 -25.38 -9.73 14.78
CA PRO A 88 -24.74 -10.76 13.99
C PRO A 88 -23.26 -10.87 14.38
N GLY A 89 -22.72 -12.09 14.36
CA GLY A 89 -21.30 -12.30 14.58
C GLY A 89 -20.52 -11.59 13.47
N LEU A 90 -19.47 -10.86 13.86
CA LEU A 90 -18.68 -10.09 12.89
C LEU A 90 -17.95 -11.03 11.93
N VAL A 91 -17.70 -10.54 10.72
CA VAL A 91 -17.04 -11.28 9.63
C VAL A 91 -15.79 -10.52 9.20
N ASP A 92 -14.62 -11.13 9.36
CA ASP A 92 -13.37 -10.56 8.85
C ASP A 92 -13.09 -11.08 7.43
N ALA A 93 -12.92 -10.18 6.47
CA ALA A 93 -12.70 -10.54 5.08
C ALA A 93 -11.23 -10.78 4.71
N PHE A 94 -10.28 -10.63 5.63
CA PHE A 94 -8.87 -10.80 5.31
C PHE A 94 -8.04 -11.18 6.55
N THR A 95 -7.72 -12.46 6.71
CA THR A 95 -6.88 -12.95 7.82
C THR A 95 -5.90 -14.04 7.35
N SER A 96 -5.02 -14.47 8.24
CA SER A 96 -4.19 -15.69 8.10
C SER A 96 -4.52 -16.72 9.18
N TYR A 97 -5.74 -16.66 9.75
CA TYR A 97 -6.14 -17.50 10.88
C TYR A 97 -6.02 -19.00 10.56
N GLY A 98 -5.34 -19.74 11.43
CA GLY A 98 -5.22 -21.19 11.31
C GLY A 98 -4.27 -21.67 10.20
N LEU A 99 -3.41 -20.80 9.67
CA LEU A 99 -2.39 -21.12 8.67
C LEU A 99 -0.99 -20.80 9.21
N SER A 100 0.03 -21.53 8.75
CA SER A 100 1.41 -21.22 9.13
C SER A 100 1.87 -19.91 8.51
N GLU A 101 2.72 -19.17 9.22
CA GLU A 101 3.44 -18.08 8.59
C GLU A 101 4.34 -18.61 7.46
N PRO A 102 4.51 -17.86 6.36
CA PRO A 102 5.46 -18.23 5.32
C PRO A 102 6.90 -18.22 5.85
N GLU A 103 7.64 -19.32 5.67
CA GLU A 103 9.06 -19.36 5.98
C GLU A 103 9.84 -18.43 5.02
N ARG A 104 10.21 -17.25 5.51
CA ARG A 104 11.09 -16.34 4.77
C ARG A 104 12.52 -16.85 4.91
N ALA A 105 12.99 -17.62 3.95
CA ALA A 105 14.41 -17.94 3.85
C ALA A 105 15.20 -16.62 3.82
N ARG A 106 16.27 -16.51 4.63
CA ARG A 106 17.21 -15.38 4.53
C ARG A 106 17.83 -15.42 3.14
N GLY A 107 17.22 -14.69 2.19
CA GLY A 107 17.84 -14.41 0.90
C GLY A 107 19.20 -13.79 1.20
N GLY A 108 20.26 -14.31 0.56
CA GLY A 108 21.58 -13.75 0.77
C GLY A 108 21.53 -12.27 0.40
N GLY A 109 21.97 -11.40 1.31
CA GLY A 109 22.01 -9.96 1.11
C GLY A 109 22.89 -9.58 -0.08
N PHE A 110 23.31 -8.32 -0.15
CA PHE A 110 24.26 -7.88 -1.17
C PHE A 110 25.51 -8.80 -1.15
N GLY A 111 25.71 -9.61 -2.20
CA GLY A 111 26.77 -10.64 -2.28
C GLY A 111 26.36 -12.10 -1.98
N GLY A 112 25.08 -12.37 -1.72
CA GLY A 112 24.54 -13.72 -1.57
C GLY A 112 24.57 -14.58 -2.84
N VAL A 113 24.44 -15.91 -2.70
CA VAL A 113 24.36 -16.82 -3.86
C VAL A 113 23.11 -16.52 -4.66
N GLU A 114 23.28 -16.09 -5.92
CA GLU A 114 22.18 -15.81 -6.85
C GLU A 114 21.35 -17.09 -7.12
N GLN A 115 20.04 -16.92 -7.18
CA GLN A 115 19.09 -17.92 -7.64
C GLN A 115 18.28 -17.38 -8.82
N MET A 116 18.63 -17.82 -10.02
CA MET A 116 17.88 -17.48 -11.24
C MET A 116 16.71 -18.45 -11.48
N ALA A 117 16.91 -19.75 -11.29
CA ALA A 117 15.90 -20.78 -11.51
C ALA A 117 15.05 -21.08 -10.27
N SER A 118 13.82 -21.56 -10.48
CA SER A 118 12.95 -22.03 -9.40
C SER A 118 13.55 -23.26 -8.71
N LYS A 119 13.47 -23.32 -7.38
CA LYS A 119 13.79 -24.52 -6.58
C LYS A 119 12.55 -25.35 -6.24
N THR A 120 11.36 -24.91 -6.67
CA THR A 120 10.11 -25.64 -6.41
C THR A 120 10.09 -26.92 -7.22
N LYS A 121 10.07 -28.08 -6.55
CA LYS A 121 10.05 -29.39 -7.20
C LYS A 121 8.67 -29.69 -7.76
N GLY A 122 8.59 -30.12 -9.02
CA GLY A 122 7.35 -30.51 -9.69
C GLY A 122 6.99 -29.62 -10.88
N ALA A 123 5.84 -29.88 -11.49
CA ALA A 123 5.32 -29.13 -12.64
C ALA A 123 4.66 -27.82 -12.17
N TYR A 124 5.47 -26.86 -11.73
CA TYR A 124 5.04 -25.54 -11.27
C TYR A 124 5.67 -24.43 -12.10
N ASN A 125 5.13 -23.22 -11.97
CA ASN A 125 5.65 -22.06 -12.68
C ASN A 125 7.16 -21.84 -12.44
N ALA A 126 7.85 -21.36 -13.48
CA ALA A 126 9.27 -21.03 -13.41
C ALA A 126 9.60 -19.91 -12.41
N ASN A 127 8.60 -19.14 -11.99
CA ASN A 127 8.69 -18.16 -10.91
C ASN A 127 8.01 -18.65 -9.63
N GLN A 128 8.78 -18.80 -8.55
CA GLN A 128 8.34 -19.28 -7.24
C GLN A 128 7.34 -18.37 -6.53
N ALA A 129 7.20 -17.12 -7.00
CA ALA A 129 6.20 -16.20 -6.49
C ALA A 129 4.79 -16.46 -7.09
N ILE A 130 4.67 -17.31 -8.11
CA ILE A 130 3.38 -17.74 -8.67
C ILE A 130 2.92 -19.05 -8.00
N ARG A 131 2.15 -18.89 -6.93
CA ARG A 131 1.63 -19.95 -6.05
C ARG A 131 0.11 -20.10 -6.17
N SER A 132 -0.43 -19.83 -7.35
CA SER A 132 -1.87 -19.94 -7.66
C SER A 132 -2.46 -21.35 -7.48
N HIS A 133 -1.61 -22.38 -7.32
CA HIS A 133 -2.02 -23.74 -6.99
C HIS A 133 -2.35 -23.94 -5.49
N TYR A 134 -1.90 -23.04 -4.61
CA TYR A 134 -2.09 -23.17 -3.17
C TYR A 134 -3.58 -23.08 -2.80
N ASN A 135 -4.01 -23.89 -1.83
CA ASN A 135 -5.36 -23.91 -1.31
C ASN A 135 -5.34 -23.88 0.22
N ALA A 136 -5.77 -22.78 0.82
CA ALA A 136 -5.74 -22.58 2.27
C ALA A 136 -6.49 -23.67 3.05
N ALA A 137 -7.54 -24.26 2.47
CA ALA A 137 -8.30 -25.32 3.11
C ALA A 137 -7.48 -26.60 3.38
N ASP A 138 -6.41 -26.83 2.62
CA ASP A 138 -5.60 -28.05 2.75
C ASP A 138 -4.61 -27.97 3.93
N GLU A 139 -4.32 -26.75 4.43
CA GLU A 139 -3.41 -26.50 5.56
C GLU A 139 -4.14 -26.03 6.83
N PHE A 140 -5.40 -25.61 6.70
CA PHE A 140 -6.15 -25.01 7.81
C PHE A 140 -6.24 -25.93 9.03
N SER A 141 -5.88 -25.37 10.19
CA SER A 141 -6.09 -25.97 11.50
C SER A 141 -6.59 -24.92 12.48
N ILE A 142 -7.53 -25.28 13.35
CA ILE A 142 -8.02 -24.37 14.41
C ILE A 142 -6.87 -23.98 15.35
N ASP A 143 -6.60 -22.67 15.43
CA ASP A 143 -5.84 -22.07 16.52
C ASP A 143 -6.83 -21.56 17.59
N THR A 144 -6.91 -22.25 18.73
CA THR A 144 -7.88 -21.91 19.78
C THR A 144 -7.59 -20.57 20.43
N LYS A 145 -6.32 -20.19 20.57
CA LYS A 145 -5.91 -18.93 21.19
C LYS A 145 -6.30 -17.75 20.31
N VAL A 146 -5.96 -17.80 19.02
CA VAL A 146 -6.32 -16.73 18.07
C VAL A 146 -7.84 -16.66 17.88
N ALA A 147 -8.53 -17.82 17.86
CA ALA A 147 -9.99 -17.83 17.81
C ALA A 147 -10.62 -17.17 19.04
N GLU A 148 -10.08 -17.41 20.24
CA GLU A 148 -10.55 -16.75 21.46
C GLU A 148 -10.36 -15.23 21.40
N GLU A 149 -9.21 -14.75 20.93
CA GLU A 149 -8.93 -13.32 20.76
C GLU A 149 -9.89 -12.66 19.78
N LEU A 150 -10.14 -13.29 18.63
CA LEU A 150 -11.09 -12.81 17.63
C LEU A 150 -12.54 -12.85 18.16
N ARG A 151 -12.94 -13.92 18.86
CA ARG A 151 -14.28 -14.02 19.46
C ARG A 151 -14.51 -12.94 20.51
N LYS A 152 -13.49 -12.57 21.29
CA LYS A 152 -13.54 -11.45 22.25
C LYS A 152 -13.81 -10.11 21.58
N GLN A 153 -13.46 -9.93 20.31
CA GLN A 153 -13.80 -8.74 19.51
C GLN A 153 -15.15 -8.87 18.79
N GLY A 154 -15.81 -10.03 18.89
CA GLY A 154 -17.15 -10.28 18.35
C GLY A 154 -17.19 -11.02 17.00
N PHE A 155 -16.04 -11.46 16.48
CA PHE A 155 -16.01 -12.24 15.24
C PHE A 155 -16.60 -13.64 15.43
N GLY A 156 -17.35 -14.11 14.44
CA GLY A 156 -17.86 -15.48 14.38
C GLY A 156 -17.32 -16.29 13.19
N ALA A 157 -16.86 -15.60 12.14
CA ALA A 157 -16.27 -16.22 10.95
C ALA A 157 -15.25 -15.30 10.30
N VAL A 158 -14.27 -15.88 9.60
CA VAL A 158 -13.18 -15.16 8.94
C VAL A 158 -12.82 -15.80 7.59
N LEU A 159 -12.33 -14.99 6.67
CA LEU A 159 -11.60 -15.46 5.49
C LEU A 159 -10.13 -15.66 5.87
N THR A 160 -9.57 -16.83 5.58
CA THR A 160 -8.15 -17.13 5.84
C THR A 160 -7.39 -17.42 4.55
N SER A 161 -6.22 -16.81 4.41
CA SER A 161 -5.34 -16.92 3.24
C SER A 161 -3.87 -16.86 3.66
N LYS A 162 -2.98 -17.49 2.89
CA LYS A 162 -1.54 -17.44 3.14
C LYS A 162 -0.92 -16.26 2.39
N PRO A 163 -0.30 -15.27 3.06
CA PRO A 163 0.26 -14.10 2.41
C PRO A 163 1.64 -14.40 1.78
N ASP A 164 1.68 -15.30 0.79
CA ASP A 164 2.93 -15.83 0.22
C ASP A 164 2.94 -15.82 -1.32
N GLY A 165 3.71 -14.89 -1.90
CA GLY A 165 3.89 -14.75 -3.35
C GLY A 165 3.02 -13.67 -3.98
N LEU A 166 3.24 -13.45 -5.28
CA LEU A 166 2.49 -12.48 -6.11
C LEU A 166 1.09 -13.01 -6.45
N ALA A 167 0.98 -14.32 -6.67
CA ALA A 167 -0.28 -15.03 -6.86
C ALA A 167 -0.38 -16.11 -5.78
N ARG A 168 -1.22 -15.89 -4.76
CA ARG A 168 -1.17 -16.59 -3.46
C ARG A 168 -2.09 -17.80 -3.35
N GLY A 169 -2.77 -18.16 -4.43
CA GLY A 169 -3.74 -19.26 -4.45
C GLY A 169 -5.11 -18.86 -3.87
N THR A 170 -5.84 -19.83 -3.32
CA THR A 170 -7.21 -19.63 -2.85
C THR A 170 -7.34 -19.60 -1.33
N SER A 171 -8.20 -18.71 -0.83
CA SER A 171 -8.59 -18.66 0.58
C SER A 171 -9.72 -19.63 0.93
N ALA A 172 -9.80 -19.96 2.22
CA ALA A 172 -10.91 -20.68 2.83
C ALA A 172 -11.74 -19.73 3.70
N PHE A 173 -13.03 -20.00 3.82
CA PHE A 173 -13.91 -19.30 4.77
C PHE A 173 -14.26 -20.23 5.91
N VAL A 174 -13.95 -19.79 7.14
CA VAL A 174 -13.99 -20.62 8.34
C VAL A 174 -14.74 -19.92 9.46
N SER A 175 -15.40 -20.70 10.32
CA SER A 175 -15.95 -20.21 11.59
C SER A 175 -14.92 -20.33 12.70
N LEU A 176 -15.10 -19.54 13.76
CA LEU A 176 -14.25 -19.57 14.95
C LEU A 176 -14.73 -20.60 15.99
N THR A 177 -15.24 -21.75 15.53
CA THR A 177 -15.59 -22.87 16.41
C THR A 177 -14.34 -23.65 16.84
N GLU A 178 -14.46 -24.41 17.92
CA GLU A 178 -13.40 -25.24 18.50
C GLU A 178 -13.74 -26.74 18.44
N LYS A 179 -14.79 -27.11 17.71
CA LYS A 179 -15.23 -28.51 17.64
C LYS A 179 -14.23 -29.39 16.89
N ASN A 180 -13.93 -29.03 15.64
CA ASN A 180 -12.94 -29.66 14.77
C ASN A 180 -12.86 -28.89 13.44
N ASP A 181 -11.75 -29.06 12.74
CA ASP A 181 -11.44 -28.35 11.48
C ASP A 181 -12.52 -28.59 10.40
N ASN A 182 -13.04 -29.83 10.30
CA ASN A 182 -14.06 -30.18 9.31
C ASN A 182 -15.34 -29.36 9.47
N THR A 183 -15.75 -29.08 10.70
CA THR A 183 -16.94 -28.26 11.00
C THR A 183 -16.64 -26.76 11.00
N ALA A 184 -15.39 -26.37 11.26
CA ALA A 184 -14.96 -24.99 11.18
C ALA A 184 -14.91 -24.50 9.73
N LEU A 185 -14.51 -25.36 8.79
CA LEU A 185 -14.42 -25.07 7.36
C LEU A 185 -15.81 -24.96 6.70
N ILE A 186 -16.27 -23.71 6.50
CA ILE A 186 -17.59 -23.44 5.88
C ILE A 186 -17.49 -23.56 4.35
N ARG A 187 -16.42 -23.02 3.74
CA ARG A 187 -16.14 -23.14 2.31
C ARG A 187 -14.66 -23.27 2.05
N GLN A 188 -14.29 -24.23 1.21
CA GLN A 188 -12.88 -24.58 0.96
C GLN A 188 -12.17 -23.59 0.02
N LYS A 189 -12.86 -23.10 -1.02
CA LYS A 189 -12.32 -22.13 -1.98
C LYS A 189 -13.26 -20.94 -2.09
N VAL A 190 -12.79 -19.75 -1.72
CA VAL A 190 -13.64 -18.55 -1.62
C VAL A 190 -13.14 -17.39 -2.45
N ALA A 191 -11.87 -17.03 -2.36
CA ALA A 191 -11.30 -15.94 -3.15
C ALA A 191 -9.89 -16.30 -3.65
N ALA A 192 -9.51 -15.77 -4.80
CA ALA A 192 -8.14 -15.78 -5.31
C ALA A 192 -7.38 -14.57 -4.74
N HIS A 193 -6.11 -14.75 -4.34
CA HIS A 193 -5.33 -13.70 -3.68
C HIS A 193 -4.09 -13.29 -4.49
N TYR A 194 -3.82 -11.99 -4.52
CA TYR A 194 -2.71 -11.36 -5.25
C TYR A 194 -2.01 -10.31 -4.42
N SER A 195 -0.76 -9.98 -4.75
CA SER A 195 -0.02 -8.87 -4.14
C SER A 195 1.13 -8.38 -5.02
N LEU A 196 1.74 -7.26 -4.63
CA LEU A 196 3.03 -6.77 -5.15
C LEU A 196 4.17 -7.14 -4.19
N GLU A 197 4.17 -8.38 -3.71
CA GLU A 197 5.19 -8.91 -2.78
C GLU A 197 5.56 -10.33 -3.20
N LYS A 198 6.86 -10.65 -3.32
CA LYS A 198 7.29 -11.99 -3.77
C LYS A 198 7.20 -13.10 -2.72
N GLY A 199 6.80 -12.77 -1.49
CA GLY A 199 6.68 -13.71 -0.36
C GLY A 199 7.99 -14.42 -0.04
N SER A 200 7.92 -15.74 0.15
CA SER A 200 9.06 -16.62 0.44
C SER A 200 9.95 -16.91 -0.77
N SER A 201 9.67 -16.35 -1.96
CA SER A 201 10.51 -16.55 -3.15
C SER A 201 11.92 -16.00 -2.95
N THR A 202 12.91 -16.87 -3.10
CA THR A 202 14.34 -16.53 -3.03
C THR A 202 14.96 -16.23 -4.40
N GLN A 203 14.18 -16.25 -5.49
CA GLN A 203 14.69 -15.88 -6.81
C GLN A 203 15.09 -14.40 -6.85
N ASN A 204 16.15 -14.10 -7.63
CA ASN A 204 16.58 -12.72 -7.88
C ASN A 204 15.59 -11.96 -8.76
N TYR A 205 14.96 -12.62 -9.72
CA TYR A 205 13.90 -12.05 -10.54
C TYR A 205 12.52 -12.53 -10.07
N PRO A 206 11.55 -11.64 -9.84
CA PRO A 206 11.67 -10.17 -9.83
C PRO A 206 12.28 -9.64 -8.51
N SER A 207 12.98 -8.50 -8.59
CA SER A 207 13.47 -7.76 -7.41
C SER A 207 12.84 -6.39 -7.21
N SER A 208 12.02 -5.93 -8.16
CA SER A 208 11.45 -4.58 -8.16
C SER A 208 9.94 -4.61 -8.34
N LEU A 209 9.28 -3.50 -7.97
CA LEU A 209 7.84 -3.32 -8.12
C LEU A 209 7.39 -3.47 -9.58
N MET A 210 8.10 -2.86 -10.53
CA MET A 210 7.82 -3.04 -11.96
C MET A 210 8.01 -4.50 -12.42
N GLY A 211 8.94 -5.22 -11.80
CA GLY A 211 9.13 -6.65 -11.99
C GLY A 211 7.95 -7.48 -11.51
N PHE A 212 7.45 -7.19 -10.30
CA PHE A 212 6.26 -7.82 -9.73
C PHE A 212 5.06 -7.67 -10.67
N ILE A 213 4.84 -6.45 -11.18
CA ILE A 213 3.78 -6.14 -12.14
C ILE A 213 3.98 -6.90 -13.46
N ALA A 214 5.20 -6.91 -14.00
CA ALA A 214 5.50 -7.60 -15.25
C ALA A 214 5.30 -9.13 -15.15
N VAL A 215 5.66 -9.74 -14.02
CA VAL A 215 5.45 -11.18 -13.77
C VAL A 215 3.95 -11.50 -13.69
N LEU A 216 3.15 -10.69 -12.99
CA LEU A 216 1.69 -10.85 -12.96
C LEU A 216 1.08 -10.70 -14.36
N ARG A 217 1.50 -9.67 -15.12
CA ARG A 217 1.04 -9.42 -16.48
C ARG A 217 1.38 -10.58 -17.43
N GLN A 218 2.60 -11.09 -17.37
CA GLN A 218 2.99 -12.27 -18.14
C GLN A 218 2.19 -13.50 -17.71
N THR A 219 1.94 -13.68 -16.40
CA THR A 219 1.13 -14.81 -15.89
C THR A 219 -0.31 -14.80 -16.42
N TYR A 220 -0.95 -13.63 -16.52
CA TYR A 220 -2.26 -13.50 -17.17
C TYR A 220 -2.23 -13.95 -18.63
N LEU A 221 -1.27 -13.43 -19.41
CA LEU A 221 -1.11 -13.78 -20.83
C LEU A 221 -0.81 -15.27 -21.02
N ASP A 222 -0.02 -15.85 -20.11
CA ASP A 222 0.36 -17.25 -20.12
C ASP A 222 -0.82 -18.15 -19.80
N ALA A 223 -1.60 -17.80 -18.77
CA ALA A 223 -2.78 -18.55 -18.38
C ALA A 223 -3.87 -18.50 -19.45
N GLU A 224 -4.06 -17.36 -20.12
CA GLU A 224 -4.97 -17.26 -21.27
C GLU A 224 -4.48 -18.16 -22.42
N TRP A 225 -3.21 -18.05 -22.80
CA TRP A 225 -2.63 -18.83 -23.88
C TRP A 225 -2.70 -20.33 -23.58
N PHE A 226 -2.17 -20.77 -22.44
CA PHE A 226 -2.19 -22.15 -21.96
C PHE A 226 -3.63 -22.67 -21.83
N GLY A 227 -4.52 -21.83 -21.30
CA GLY A 227 -5.95 -22.04 -21.13
C GLY A 227 -6.70 -22.36 -22.43
N SER A 228 -6.27 -21.74 -23.53
CA SER A 228 -6.89 -21.88 -24.86
C SER A 228 -6.46 -23.14 -25.62
N GLN A 229 -5.38 -23.82 -25.21
CA GLN A 229 -4.86 -25.00 -25.89
C GLN A 229 -5.53 -26.29 -25.41
N ASN A 230 -5.85 -27.18 -26.35
CA ASN A 230 -6.37 -28.53 -26.06
C ASN A 230 -5.73 -29.58 -27.01
N PRO A 231 -4.92 -30.53 -26.51
CA PRO A 231 -4.50 -30.67 -25.10
C PRO A 231 -3.62 -29.50 -24.64
N ARG A 232 -3.39 -29.39 -23.33
CA ARG A 232 -2.40 -28.45 -22.78
C ARG A 232 -1.03 -28.69 -23.42
N PRO A 233 -0.22 -27.65 -23.67
CA PRO A 233 1.09 -27.80 -24.31
C PRO A 233 2.13 -28.48 -23.40
N PHE A 234 1.94 -28.39 -22.08
CA PHE A 234 2.75 -29.04 -21.05
C PHE A 234 1.93 -29.08 -19.74
N ALA A 235 2.48 -29.69 -18.68
CA ALA A 235 1.87 -29.65 -17.35
C ALA A 235 2.39 -28.44 -16.55
N ASP A 236 1.48 -27.64 -15.99
CA ASP A 236 1.80 -26.56 -15.05
C ASP A 236 0.66 -26.36 -14.05
N ASN A 237 0.86 -26.85 -12.82
CA ASN A 237 -0.12 -26.80 -11.75
C ASN A 237 -0.41 -25.37 -11.29
N SER A 238 0.55 -24.44 -11.42
CA SER A 238 0.34 -23.04 -11.09
C SER A 238 -0.59 -22.39 -12.11
N LEU A 239 -0.38 -22.59 -13.42
CA LEU A 239 -1.30 -22.06 -14.45
C LEU A 239 -2.69 -22.70 -14.37
N GLU A 240 -2.79 -23.99 -14.08
CA GLU A 240 -4.10 -24.64 -13.85
C GLU A 240 -4.81 -24.05 -12.61
N GLY A 241 -4.08 -23.87 -11.50
CA GLY A 241 -4.62 -23.22 -10.31
C GLY A 241 -5.08 -21.79 -10.57
N TRP A 242 -4.32 -21.04 -11.39
CA TRP A 242 -4.69 -19.70 -11.83
C TRP A 242 -6.02 -19.70 -12.59
N ILE A 243 -6.14 -20.54 -13.63
CA ILE A 243 -7.34 -20.64 -14.47
C ILE A 243 -8.56 -21.03 -13.64
N GLN A 244 -8.42 -21.99 -12.73
CA GLN A 244 -9.53 -22.46 -11.90
C GLN A 244 -10.02 -21.39 -10.91
N SER A 245 -9.13 -20.53 -10.44
CA SER A 245 -9.44 -19.51 -9.43
C SER A 245 -10.03 -18.23 -10.02
N GLN A 246 -9.93 -17.99 -11.34
CA GLN A 246 -10.43 -16.74 -11.97
C GLN A 246 -11.94 -16.48 -11.80
N LYS A 247 -12.74 -17.52 -11.52
CA LYS A 247 -14.19 -17.39 -11.28
C LYS A 247 -14.54 -16.94 -9.86
N LEU A 248 -13.58 -17.00 -8.95
CA LEU A 248 -13.76 -16.57 -7.57
C LEU A 248 -13.63 -15.05 -7.47
N PRO A 249 -14.21 -14.42 -6.44
CA PRO A 249 -13.78 -13.10 -5.99
C PRO A 249 -12.25 -13.00 -5.97
N GLN A 250 -11.71 -11.89 -6.48
CA GLN A 250 -10.27 -11.68 -6.59
C GLN A 250 -9.84 -10.57 -5.64
N ILE A 251 -9.00 -10.89 -4.65
CA ILE A 251 -8.52 -9.96 -3.64
C ILE A 251 -7.07 -9.61 -3.93
N PHE A 252 -6.78 -8.32 -4.06
CA PHE A 252 -5.44 -7.80 -4.26
C PHE A 252 -4.98 -7.05 -3.01
N ALA A 253 -3.90 -7.51 -2.38
CA ALA A 253 -3.31 -6.85 -1.22
C ALA A 253 -2.38 -5.72 -1.67
N ALA A 254 -2.79 -4.49 -1.36
CA ALA A 254 -2.01 -3.27 -1.57
C ALA A 254 -1.51 -2.70 -0.23
N THR A 255 -0.28 -2.18 -0.26
CA THR A 255 0.41 -1.63 0.91
C THR A 255 0.40 -0.10 0.96
N SER A 256 -0.16 0.55 -0.06
CA SER A 256 -0.37 2.00 -0.13
C SER A 256 -1.50 2.37 -1.08
N TRP A 257 -1.97 3.62 -1.04
CA TRP A 257 -2.90 4.16 -2.03
C TRP A 257 -2.35 4.06 -3.46
N MET A 258 -1.04 4.26 -3.67
CA MET A 258 -0.42 4.10 -5.00
C MET A 258 -0.46 2.66 -5.48
N ASN A 259 -0.17 1.71 -4.59
CA ASN A 259 -0.26 0.28 -4.90
C ASN A 259 -1.71 -0.16 -5.17
N SER A 260 -2.69 0.52 -4.59
CA SER A 260 -4.11 0.32 -4.94
C SER A 260 -4.39 0.73 -6.39
N LEU A 261 -3.87 1.88 -6.85
CA LEU A 261 -4.01 2.30 -8.25
C LEU A 261 -3.25 1.37 -9.22
N ARG A 262 -2.09 0.85 -8.81
CA ARG A 262 -1.33 -0.13 -9.60
C ARG A 262 -2.09 -1.46 -9.74
N ALA A 263 -2.68 -1.94 -8.65
CA ALA A 263 -3.53 -3.14 -8.67
C ALA A 263 -4.73 -2.96 -9.60
N ASP A 264 -5.43 -1.82 -9.50
CA ASP A 264 -6.57 -1.47 -10.36
C ASP A 264 -6.17 -1.45 -11.84
N LYS A 265 -5.04 -0.79 -12.17
CA LYS A 265 -4.51 -0.75 -13.53
C LYS A 265 -4.19 -2.14 -14.11
N ILE A 266 -3.60 -3.04 -13.31
CA ILE A 266 -3.39 -4.44 -13.73
C ILE A 266 -4.75 -5.10 -14.00
N GLY A 267 -5.74 -4.84 -13.15
CA GLY A 267 -7.10 -5.34 -13.32
C GLY A 267 -7.73 -4.88 -14.63
N ASP A 268 -7.69 -3.57 -14.90
CA ASP A 268 -8.19 -2.96 -16.14
C ASP A 268 -7.55 -3.56 -17.40
N GLU A 269 -6.23 -3.83 -17.39
CA GLU A 269 -5.53 -4.45 -18.51
C GLU A 269 -6.10 -5.83 -18.89
N PHE A 270 -6.68 -6.56 -17.94
CA PHE A 270 -7.20 -7.91 -18.13
C PHE A 270 -8.71 -8.04 -17.87
N GLY A 271 -9.42 -6.92 -17.68
CA GLY A 271 -10.86 -6.89 -17.43
C GLY A 271 -11.27 -7.48 -16.07
N VAL A 272 -10.42 -7.37 -15.06
CA VAL A 272 -10.64 -7.87 -13.69
C VAL A 272 -10.90 -6.71 -12.73
N GLN A 273 -12.08 -6.68 -12.12
CA GLN A 273 -12.33 -5.77 -11.00
C GLN A 273 -11.87 -6.43 -9.70
N TYR A 274 -10.71 -6.00 -9.19
CA TYR A 274 -10.23 -6.49 -7.90
C TYR A 274 -11.03 -5.92 -6.73
N ILE A 275 -11.12 -6.73 -5.68
CA ILE A 275 -11.35 -6.29 -4.31
C ILE A 275 -9.99 -5.90 -3.76
N ILE A 276 -9.81 -4.67 -3.31
CA ILE A 276 -8.49 -4.19 -2.88
C ILE A 276 -8.42 -4.21 -1.36
N ARG A 277 -7.54 -5.03 -0.78
CA ARG A 277 -7.14 -4.84 0.62
C ARG A 277 -6.20 -3.64 0.65
N GLY A 278 -6.71 -2.52 1.14
CA GLY A 278 -6.01 -1.24 1.18
C GLY A 278 -5.04 -1.13 2.36
N ALA A 279 -4.36 0.01 2.45
CA ALA A 279 -3.38 0.29 3.50
C ALA A 279 -3.96 1.09 4.67
N GLY A 280 -5.15 1.69 4.50
CA GLY A 280 -5.72 2.63 5.47
C GLY A 280 -5.29 4.08 5.22
N ASP A 281 -4.73 4.38 4.04
CA ASP A 281 -4.27 5.70 3.64
C ASP A 281 -4.96 6.26 2.37
N GLU A 282 -6.09 5.67 2.00
CA GLU A 282 -6.88 6.00 0.81
C GLU A 282 -7.36 7.46 0.81
N TYR A 283 -7.61 8.04 1.98
CA TYR A 283 -7.97 9.46 2.15
C TYR A 283 -6.95 10.43 1.54
N LYS A 284 -5.69 10.03 1.35
CA LYS A 284 -4.64 10.85 0.72
C LYS A 284 -4.96 11.16 -0.74
N ARG A 285 -5.72 10.30 -1.43
CA ARG A 285 -6.08 10.40 -2.86
C ARG A 285 -7.49 9.87 -3.14
N ILE A 286 -8.46 10.41 -2.41
CA ILE A 286 -9.83 9.87 -2.43
C ILE A 286 -10.49 9.93 -3.81
N ASN A 287 -10.14 10.90 -4.65
CA ASN A 287 -10.71 11.04 -6.00
C ASN A 287 -10.21 9.93 -6.92
N GLU A 288 -8.90 9.65 -6.90
CA GLU A 288 -8.28 8.55 -7.64
C GLU A 288 -8.77 7.20 -7.12
N ILE A 289 -8.86 7.02 -5.79
CA ILE A 289 -9.42 5.81 -5.17
C ILE A 289 -10.86 5.59 -5.63
N LYS A 290 -11.70 6.63 -5.65
CA LYS A 290 -13.07 6.54 -6.16
C LYS A 290 -13.11 6.14 -7.64
N ALA A 291 -12.17 6.62 -8.45
CA ALA A 291 -12.10 6.35 -9.88
C ALA A 291 -11.85 4.87 -10.20
N THR A 292 -11.18 4.13 -9.31
CA THR A 292 -10.97 2.67 -9.43
C THR A 292 -12.27 1.86 -9.42
N LYS A 293 -13.34 2.41 -8.83
CA LYS A 293 -14.63 1.71 -8.58
C LYS A 293 -14.48 0.39 -7.79
N ALA A 294 -13.30 0.15 -7.20
CA ALA A 294 -13.04 -1.06 -6.42
C ALA A 294 -13.81 -1.04 -5.10
N THR A 295 -14.05 -2.24 -4.57
CA THR A 295 -14.47 -2.41 -3.18
C THR A 295 -13.26 -2.65 -2.31
N PHE A 296 -13.18 -1.98 -1.17
CA PHE A 296 -12.00 -2.01 -0.31
C PHE A 296 -12.17 -2.88 0.93
N ILE A 297 -11.10 -3.54 1.37
CA ILE A 297 -10.97 -4.15 2.70
C ILE A 297 -9.95 -3.32 3.46
N ILE A 298 -10.37 -2.60 4.50
CA ILE A 298 -9.58 -1.56 5.15
C ILE A 298 -9.14 -2.01 6.55
N PRO A 299 -7.83 -1.98 6.85
CA PRO A 299 -7.34 -2.20 8.20
C PRO A 299 -7.63 -0.98 9.08
N VAL A 300 -7.92 -1.21 10.36
CA VAL A 300 -8.06 -0.15 11.38
C VAL A 300 -6.81 -0.06 12.25
N ASN A 301 -5.63 -0.13 11.62
CA ASN A 301 -4.35 -0.01 12.29
C ASN A 301 -3.82 1.43 12.17
N TYR A 302 -4.21 2.28 13.12
CA TYR A 302 -3.74 3.66 13.15
C TYR A 302 -2.36 3.76 13.79
N PRO A 303 -1.48 4.65 13.32
CA PRO A 303 -0.18 4.84 13.94
C PRO A 303 -0.33 5.40 15.37
N ASP A 304 0.60 5.02 16.24
CA ASP A 304 0.73 5.58 17.59
C ASP A 304 1.24 7.03 17.52
N ALA A 305 1.04 7.82 18.58
CA ALA A 305 1.60 9.17 18.63
C ALA A 305 3.14 9.10 18.71
N TYR A 306 3.84 9.96 17.99
CA TYR A 306 5.30 10.08 18.15
C TYR A 306 5.67 10.75 19.47
N ASP A 307 6.71 10.24 20.12
CA ASP A 307 7.30 10.89 21.30
C ASP A 307 8.17 12.09 20.88
N VAL A 308 7.62 13.30 20.99
CA VAL A 308 8.25 14.56 20.55
C VAL A 308 8.63 15.47 21.72
N GLU A 309 8.94 14.91 22.88
CA GLU A 309 9.41 15.72 24.02
C GLU A 309 10.78 16.35 23.76
N ASP A 310 11.67 15.64 23.06
CA ASP A 310 12.95 16.18 22.58
C ASP A 310 12.75 16.89 21.22
N PRO A 311 13.14 18.17 21.09
CA PRO A 311 13.05 18.92 19.83
C PRO A 311 13.83 18.30 18.66
N PHE A 312 14.99 17.67 18.89
CA PHE A 312 15.79 17.03 17.83
C PHE A 312 15.10 15.78 17.30
N ASP A 313 14.47 15.04 18.19
CA ASP A 313 13.62 13.90 17.85
C ASP A 313 12.40 14.35 17.01
N ALA A 314 11.80 15.50 17.35
CA ALA A 314 10.71 16.07 16.57
C ALA A 314 11.13 16.49 15.15
N GLU A 315 12.38 16.92 14.94
CA GLU A 315 12.91 17.26 13.61
C GLU A 315 13.03 16.04 12.69
N ARG A 316 13.28 14.85 13.25
CA ARG A 316 13.47 13.61 12.47
C ARG A 316 12.19 13.09 11.83
N ILE A 317 11.02 13.51 12.32
CA ILE A 317 9.72 13.02 11.84
C ILE A 317 9.28 13.86 10.63
N SER A 318 8.91 13.18 9.54
CA SER A 318 8.39 13.84 8.35
C SER A 318 7.03 14.51 8.60
N LEU A 319 6.71 15.57 7.84
CA LEU A 319 5.37 16.17 7.92
C LEU A 319 4.29 15.16 7.51
N ALA A 320 4.60 14.30 6.53
CA ALA A 320 3.70 13.26 6.05
C ALA A 320 3.31 12.29 7.17
N ASP A 321 4.26 11.84 7.99
CA ASP A 321 4.01 10.92 9.11
C ASP A 321 3.18 11.58 10.21
N MET A 322 3.51 12.83 10.60
CA MET A 322 2.72 13.58 11.58
C MET A 322 1.27 13.78 11.12
N LYS A 323 1.08 14.12 9.83
CA LYS A 323 -0.25 14.23 9.23
C LYS A 323 -0.95 12.89 9.12
N HIS A 324 -0.23 11.83 8.78
CA HIS A 324 -0.79 10.49 8.69
C HIS A 324 -1.33 10.03 10.04
N TRP A 325 -0.60 10.32 11.12
CA TRP A 325 -1.07 10.08 12.49
C TRP A 325 -2.39 10.78 12.82
N GLU A 326 -2.49 12.06 12.47
CA GLU A 326 -3.71 12.83 12.71
C GLU A 326 -4.89 12.35 11.86
N LEU A 327 -4.66 12.03 10.58
CA LEU A 327 -5.71 11.84 9.59
C LEU A 327 -6.11 10.40 9.33
N ALA A 328 -5.28 9.39 9.65
CA ALA A 328 -5.62 7.98 9.42
C ALA A 328 -6.98 7.55 10.02
N PRO A 329 -7.40 8.01 11.23
CA PRO A 329 -8.72 7.70 11.76
C PRO A 329 -9.91 8.21 10.90
N THR A 330 -9.69 9.20 10.03
CA THR A 330 -10.74 9.74 9.15
C THR A 330 -10.98 8.89 7.90
N ASN A 331 -10.14 7.88 7.64
CA ASN A 331 -10.15 7.15 6.37
C ASN A 331 -11.50 6.50 6.05
N LEU A 332 -12.07 5.75 7.00
CA LEU A 332 -13.35 5.07 6.82
C LEU A 332 -14.52 6.06 6.60
N ALA A 333 -14.52 7.17 7.33
CA ALA A 333 -15.50 8.25 7.15
C ALA A 333 -15.38 8.90 5.76
N THR A 334 -14.14 9.05 5.29
CA THR A 334 -13.83 9.61 3.97
C THR A 334 -14.31 8.68 2.84
N LEU A 335 -14.12 7.37 2.97
CA LEU A 335 -14.66 6.37 2.05
C LEU A 335 -16.19 6.37 2.03
N GLU A 336 -16.83 6.37 3.21
CA GLU A 336 -18.29 6.44 3.35
C GLU A 336 -18.87 7.67 2.66
N LYS A 337 -18.33 8.86 2.97
CA LYS A 337 -18.78 10.14 2.41
C LYS A 337 -18.68 10.18 0.88
N ASN A 338 -17.72 9.47 0.31
CA ASN A 338 -17.50 9.41 -1.14
C ASN A 338 -18.24 8.26 -1.83
N GLY A 339 -19.01 7.45 -1.08
CA GLY A 339 -19.80 6.34 -1.60
C GLY A 339 -18.97 5.14 -2.03
N ILE A 340 -17.75 4.99 -1.49
CA ILE A 340 -16.86 3.86 -1.81
C ILE A 340 -17.23 2.69 -0.89
N PRO A 341 -17.59 1.51 -1.42
CA PRO A 341 -17.94 0.37 -0.59
C PRO A 341 -16.69 -0.20 0.09
N PHE A 342 -16.81 -0.52 1.39
CA PHE A 342 -15.72 -1.11 2.15
C PHE A 342 -16.17 -2.15 3.18
N ALA A 343 -15.28 -3.09 3.46
CA ALA A 343 -15.27 -3.96 4.63
C ALA A 343 -14.11 -3.57 5.55
N ILE A 344 -14.18 -3.94 6.83
CA ILE A 344 -13.12 -3.65 7.81
C ILE A 344 -12.46 -4.96 8.25
N THR A 345 -11.13 -4.94 8.44
CA THR A 345 -10.34 -6.12 8.84
C THR A 345 -9.46 -5.86 10.06
N THR A 346 -9.21 -6.92 10.83
CA THR A 346 -8.22 -6.96 11.92
C THR A 346 -6.77 -7.06 11.42
N ASN A 347 -6.57 -7.41 10.14
CA ASN A 347 -5.24 -7.58 9.57
C ASN A 347 -4.38 -6.31 9.70
N GLY A 348 -3.13 -6.48 10.13
CA GLY A 348 -2.18 -5.39 10.34
C GLY A 348 -2.20 -4.80 11.76
N LEU A 349 -3.19 -5.12 12.60
CA LEU A 349 -3.15 -4.72 14.01
C LEU A 349 -2.00 -5.38 14.76
N ARG A 350 -1.31 -4.60 15.60
CA ARG A 350 -0.32 -5.14 16.57
C ARG A 350 -0.99 -5.98 17.64
N LYS A 351 -2.20 -5.60 18.07
CA LYS A 351 -3.01 -6.31 19.06
C LYS A 351 -4.45 -6.36 18.60
N THR A 352 -5.00 -7.57 18.52
CA THR A 352 -6.41 -7.80 18.19
C THR A 352 -7.36 -7.08 19.16
N SER A 353 -6.93 -6.87 20.41
CA SER A 353 -7.70 -6.14 21.45
C SER A 353 -8.02 -4.69 21.10
N ASP A 354 -7.24 -4.08 20.20
CA ASP A 354 -7.38 -2.66 19.88
C ASP A 354 -8.43 -2.41 18.80
N PHE A 355 -8.97 -3.50 18.21
CA PHE A 355 -9.89 -3.46 17.08
C PHE A 355 -11.11 -2.57 17.32
N LEU A 356 -11.96 -2.91 18.31
CA LEU A 356 -13.18 -2.14 18.59
C LEU A 356 -12.88 -0.69 19.03
N ALA A 357 -11.77 -0.46 19.73
CA ALA A 357 -11.33 0.88 20.11
C ALA A 357 -10.99 1.73 18.87
N ASN A 358 -10.32 1.14 17.88
CA ASN A 358 -10.02 1.83 16.62
C ASN A 358 -11.28 2.07 15.77
N ILE A 359 -12.27 1.16 15.79
CA ILE A 359 -13.57 1.44 15.16
C ILE A 359 -14.24 2.67 15.80
N ARG A 360 -14.25 2.75 17.14
CA ARG A 360 -14.78 3.92 17.85
C ARG A 360 -14.04 5.19 17.47
N LYS A 361 -12.71 5.14 17.39
CA LYS A 361 -11.89 6.26 16.91
C LYS A 361 -12.29 6.70 15.50
N ALA A 362 -12.64 5.78 14.60
CA ALA A 362 -13.16 6.12 13.28
C ALA A 362 -14.54 6.81 13.35
N ILE A 363 -15.43 6.33 14.23
CA ILE A 363 -16.77 6.90 14.45
C ILE A 363 -16.67 8.31 15.03
N GLU A 364 -15.80 8.52 16.02
CA GLU A 364 -15.47 9.84 16.56
C GLU A 364 -14.96 10.80 15.46
N ASN A 365 -14.34 10.26 14.41
CA ASN A 365 -13.82 11.00 13.26
C ASN A 365 -14.77 11.01 12.04
N GLY A 366 -16.03 10.63 12.22
CA GLY A 366 -17.11 10.88 11.26
C GLY A 366 -17.70 9.65 10.57
N LEU A 367 -17.21 8.44 10.85
CA LEU A 367 -17.82 7.20 10.36
C LEU A 367 -19.16 6.97 11.05
N THR A 368 -20.21 6.61 10.31
CA THR A 368 -21.49 6.26 10.97
C THR A 368 -21.45 4.86 11.58
N GLU A 369 -22.13 4.66 12.72
CA GLU A 369 -22.29 3.32 13.33
C GLU A 369 -22.93 2.32 12.36
N THR A 370 -23.86 2.79 11.53
CA THR A 370 -24.52 1.97 10.50
C THR A 370 -23.52 1.48 9.45
N ALA A 371 -22.65 2.36 8.94
CA ALA A 371 -21.61 1.97 7.99
C ALA A 371 -20.57 1.05 8.65
N ALA A 372 -20.15 1.33 9.88
CA ALA A 372 -19.25 0.47 10.65
C ALA A 372 -19.82 -0.95 10.81
N LEU A 373 -21.08 -1.07 11.25
CA LEU A 373 -21.73 -2.37 11.41
C LEU A 373 -21.88 -3.10 10.07
N LYS A 374 -22.28 -2.40 9.00
CA LYS A 374 -22.41 -2.98 7.65
C LYS A 374 -21.07 -3.52 7.15
N ALA A 375 -19.98 -2.77 7.34
CA ALA A 375 -18.63 -3.12 6.94
C ALA A 375 -18.02 -4.30 7.74
N LEU A 376 -18.61 -4.63 8.89
CA LEU A 376 -18.21 -5.76 9.74
C LEU A 376 -19.12 -6.98 9.61
N THR A 377 -20.21 -6.89 8.85
CA THR A 377 -21.22 -7.96 8.77
C THR A 377 -21.65 -8.23 7.33
N THR A 378 -22.59 -7.45 6.80
CA THR A 378 -23.23 -7.72 5.51
C THR A 378 -22.29 -7.48 4.32
N THR A 379 -21.50 -6.40 4.32
CA THR A 379 -20.56 -6.10 3.22
C THR A 379 -19.53 -7.22 3.00
N PRO A 380 -18.74 -7.65 4.02
CA PRO A 380 -17.77 -8.73 3.82
C PRO A 380 -18.43 -10.06 3.42
N ALA A 381 -19.63 -10.36 3.94
CA ALA A 381 -20.36 -11.57 3.55
C ALA A 381 -20.76 -11.56 2.07
N GLN A 382 -21.31 -10.44 1.57
CA GLN A 382 -21.69 -10.28 0.16
C GLN A 382 -20.47 -10.29 -0.77
N LEU A 383 -19.40 -9.60 -0.36
CA LEU A 383 -18.15 -9.49 -1.09
C LEU A 383 -17.53 -10.87 -1.37
N LEU A 384 -17.58 -11.75 -0.38
CA LEU A 384 -17.07 -13.11 -0.43
C LEU A 384 -18.12 -14.13 -0.91
N LYS A 385 -19.34 -13.67 -1.24
CA LYS A 385 -20.49 -14.50 -1.66
C LYS A 385 -20.90 -15.56 -0.63
N VAL A 386 -20.76 -15.27 0.67
CA VAL A 386 -21.09 -16.14 1.82
C VAL A 386 -22.25 -15.59 2.67
N ASP A 387 -23.01 -14.64 2.12
CA ASP A 387 -24.19 -14.03 2.73
C ASP A 387 -25.38 -14.99 2.89
N ASP A 388 -25.33 -16.15 2.24
CA ASP A 388 -26.19 -17.33 2.48
C ASP A 388 -25.82 -18.10 3.76
N GLN A 389 -24.67 -17.79 4.38
CA GLN A 389 -24.22 -18.43 5.63
C GLN A 389 -24.14 -17.45 6.81
N VAL A 390 -23.68 -16.21 6.59
CA VAL A 390 -23.37 -15.25 7.67
C VAL A 390 -23.72 -13.80 7.29
N GLY A 391 -23.44 -12.84 8.18
CA GLY A 391 -23.55 -11.40 7.91
C GLY A 391 -24.89 -10.75 8.27
N SER A 392 -25.86 -11.54 8.75
CA SER A 392 -27.12 -11.07 9.35
C SER A 392 -27.74 -12.15 10.24
N LEU A 393 -28.83 -11.85 10.96
CA LEU A 393 -29.59 -12.80 11.79
C LEU A 393 -30.84 -13.34 11.08
N LYS A 394 -30.79 -13.51 9.76
CA LYS A 394 -31.92 -14.02 8.97
C LYS A 394 -32.10 -15.53 9.15
N LYS A 395 -33.34 -16.00 9.01
CA LYS A 395 -33.70 -17.42 9.06
C LYS A 395 -32.85 -18.24 8.09
N GLY A 396 -32.35 -19.37 8.55
CA GLY A 396 -31.56 -20.33 7.77
C GLY A 396 -30.05 -20.08 7.81
N LEU A 397 -29.59 -18.87 8.19
CA LEU A 397 -28.16 -18.57 8.33
C LEU A 397 -27.55 -19.30 9.54
N LEU A 398 -26.23 -19.40 9.58
CA LEU A 398 -25.52 -19.93 10.74
C LEU A 398 -25.82 -19.08 11.97
N ALA A 399 -26.01 -19.75 13.11
CA ALA A 399 -26.22 -19.11 14.40
C ALA A 399 -24.89 -18.52 14.93
N ASN A 400 -24.42 -17.49 14.24
CA ASN A 400 -23.26 -16.68 14.58
C ASN A 400 -23.74 -15.31 15.08
N PHE A 401 -23.63 -15.05 16.38
CA PHE A 401 -24.12 -13.81 16.99
C PHE A 401 -23.41 -13.50 18.30
N ILE A 402 -23.43 -12.23 18.69
CA ILE A 402 -22.89 -11.78 19.98
C ILE A 402 -23.99 -11.18 20.85
N ILE A 403 -23.83 -11.32 22.17
CA ILE A 403 -24.70 -10.70 23.16
C ILE A 403 -23.90 -9.63 23.90
N THR A 404 -24.41 -8.39 23.87
CA THR A 404 -23.74 -7.23 24.45
C THR A 404 -24.59 -6.53 25.51
N SER A 405 -23.92 -5.80 26.41
CA SER A 405 -24.58 -5.05 27.48
C SER A 405 -25.40 -3.87 26.96
N ASP A 406 -24.90 -3.18 25.94
CA ASP A 406 -25.55 -2.05 25.26
C ASP A 406 -25.14 -2.04 23.77
N LYS A 407 -25.31 -0.92 23.06
CA LYS A 407 -24.89 -0.76 21.66
C LYS A 407 -23.42 -1.12 21.46
N LEU A 408 -23.13 -1.87 20.40
CA LEU A 408 -21.82 -2.49 20.18
C LEU A 408 -20.65 -1.50 20.26
N PHE A 409 -20.82 -0.29 19.72
CA PHE A 409 -19.75 0.69 19.61
C PHE A 409 -19.65 1.65 20.79
N ASP A 410 -20.54 1.57 21.80
CA ASP A 410 -20.40 2.41 23.00
C ASP A 410 -19.15 2.00 23.79
N GLU A 411 -18.40 2.98 24.32
CA GLU A 411 -17.11 2.77 24.98
C GLU A 411 -17.17 1.73 26.10
N LYS A 412 -18.24 1.79 26.89
CA LYS A 412 -18.48 0.93 28.06
C LYS A 412 -19.15 -0.40 27.73
N THR A 413 -19.48 -0.66 26.46
CA THR A 413 -20.16 -1.89 26.09
C THR A 413 -19.27 -3.11 26.31
N ILE A 414 -19.87 -4.11 26.95
CA ILE A 414 -19.27 -5.41 27.23
C ILE A 414 -19.89 -6.44 26.28
N ILE A 415 -19.03 -7.18 25.57
CA ILE A 415 -19.44 -8.42 24.90
C ILE A 415 -19.46 -9.51 25.98
N HIS A 416 -20.65 -10.02 26.28
CA HIS A 416 -20.84 -11.08 27.28
C HIS A 416 -20.59 -12.47 26.67
N GLN A 417 -21.15 -12.71 25.49
CA GLN A 417 -21.12 -14.02 24.85
C GLN A 417 -20.90 -13.87 23.35
N ASN A 418 -20.21 -14.83 22.77
CA ASN A 418 -20.11 -15.01 21.34
C ASN A 418 -20.59 -16.42 21.01
N TRP A 419 -21.63 -16.51 20.19
CA TRP A 419 -22.20 -17.76 19.72
C TRP A 419 -21.71 -18.01 18.31
N VAL A 420 -21.06 -19.16 18.10
CA VAL A 420 -20.52 -19.56 16.79
C VAL A 420 -21.13 -20.91 16.42
N GLN A 421 -21.84 -20.97 15.30
CA GLN A 421 -22.59 -22.15 14.86
C GLN A 421 -23.51 -22.71 15.97
N GLY A 422 -24.16 -21.82 16.74
CA GLY A 422 -25.04 -22.18 17.85
C GLY A 422 -24.33 -22.71 19.10
N GLN A 423 -23.00 -22.70 19.14
CA GLN A 423 -22.21 -23.02 20.33
C GLN A 423 -21.85 -21.74 21.10
N LEU A 424 -22.11 -21.76 22.41
CA LEU A 424 -21.76 -20.68 23.33
C LEU A 424 -20.25 -20.64 23.62
N TYR A 425 -19.65 -19.46 23.43
CA TYR A 425 -18.36 -19.08 24.00
C TYR A 425 -18.58 -17.89 24.95
N ALA A 426 -18.46 -18.15 26.26
CA ALA A 426 -18.62 -17.12 27.27
C ALA A 426 -17.36 -16.23 27.34
N ILE A 427 -17.55 -14.92 27.27
CA ILE A 427 -16.46 -13.93 27.36
C ILE A 427 -16.50 -13.24 28.73
N LYS A 428 -17.68 -12.75 29.12
CA LYS A 428 -17.96 -12.24 30.48
C LYS A 428 -19.34 -12.74 30.95
N PRO A 429 -19.57 -12.91 32.26
CA PRO A 429 -20.87 -13.28 32.80
C PRO A 429 -21.98 -12.31 32.35
N LEU A 430 -23.19 -12.82 32.06
CA LEU A 430 -24.36 -11.98 31.68
C LEU A 430 -24.84 -11.09 32.84
N GLU A 431 -24.72 -11.61 34.06
CA GLU A 431 -24.98 -10.91 35.31
C GLU A 431 -23.65 -10.79 36.07
N THR A 432 -23.14 -9.56 36.21
CA THR A 432 -22.03 -9.24 37.10
C THR A 432 -22.57 -8.42 38.26
N GLN A 433 -22.41 -8.93 39.48
CA GLN A 433 -22.85 -8.23 40.68
C GLN A 433 -21.93 -7.03 40.93
N ASP A 434 -22.53 -5.87 41.25
CA ASP A 434 -21.75 -4.70 41.61
C ASP A 434 -21.40 -4.74 43.10
N PHE A 435 -20.10 -4.81 43.38
CA PHE A 435 -19.55 -4.77 44.73
C PHE A 435 -19.02 -3.38 45.10
N SER A 436 -19.23 -2.36 44.27
CA SER A 436 -18.80 -0.99 44.55
C SER A 436 -19.46 -0.43 45.82
N GLY A 437 -18.65 0.19 46.68
CA GLY A 437 -19.08 0.55 48.03
C GLY A 437 -17.94 0.76 48.99
N ASN A 438 -18.24 1.42 50.10
CA ASN A 438 -17.40 1.43 51.29
C ASN A 438 -17.87 0.31 52.23
N TYR A 439 -16.91 -0.41 52.81
CA TYR A 439 -17.13 -1.48 53.76
C TYR A 439 -16.28 -1.24 55.00
N ASN A 440 -16.84 -1.46 56.18
CA ASN A 440 -16.08 -1.53 57.42
C ASN A 440 -15.47 -2.93 57.54
N LEU A 441 -14.16 -3.04 57.28
CA LEU A 441 -13.36 -4.25 57.39
C LEU A 441 -12.80 -4.36 58.81
N SER A 442 -13.28 -5.34 59.58
CA SER A 442 -12.82 -5.62 60.94
C SER A 442 -11.91 -6.86 60.97
N LEU A 443 -10.71 -6.69 61.53
CA LEU A 443 -9.67 -7.72 61.70
C LEU A 443 -9.17 -7.67 63.15
N ASN A 444 -9.43 -8.71 63.97
CA ASN A 444 -8.88 -8.81 65.33
C ASN A 444 -9.09 -7.53 66.20
N ASN A 445 -10.33 -7.01 66.23
CA ASN A 445 -10.73 -5.75 66.89
C ASN A 445 -10.09 -4.45 66.32
N GLN A 446 -9.41 -4.50 65.17
CA GLN A 446 -9.00 -3.31 64.41
C GLN A 446 -9.93 -3.11 63.22
N ASN A 447 -10.41 -1.89 63.03
CA ASN A 447 -11.31 -1.53 61.94
C ASN A 447 -10.55 -0.74 60.87
N TYR A 448 -10.79 -1.11 59.63
CA TYR A 448 -10.31 -0.45 58.42
C TYR A 448 -11.50 -0.12 57.52
N THR A 449 -11.34 0.86 56.63
CA THR A 449 -12.33 1.07 55.56
C THR A 449 -11.83 0.41 54.29
N LEU A 450 -12.54 -0.60 53.82
CA LEU A 450 -12.36 -1.18 52.48
C LEU A 450 -13.21 -0.37 51.49
N GLU A 451 -12.55 0.40 50.64
CA GLU A 451 -13.16 1.12 49.53
C GLU A 451 -13.05 0.27 48.26
N VAL A 452 -14.20 -0.14 47.72
CA VAL A 452 -14.29 -0.87 46.45
C VAL A 452 -14.85 0.06 45.38
N THR A 453 -14.07 0.26 44.32
CA THR A 453 -14.39 1.16 43.19
C THR A 453 -14.25 0.41 41.87
N GLY A 454 -14.75 0.98 40.77
CA GLY A 454 -14.72 0.34 39.45
C GLY A 454 -16.08 -0.21 39.03
N GLU A 455 -16.11 -0.83 37.85
CA GLU A 455 -17.34 -1.31 37.21
C GLU A 455 -17.60 -2.79 37.57
N PRO A 456 -18.85 -3.28 37.50
CA PRO A 456 -19.21 -4.67 37.78
C PRO A 456 -18.34 -5.69 37.03
N GLY A 457 -17.52 -6.45 37.77
CA GLY A 457 -16.59 -7.45 37.22
C GLY A 457 -15.15 -6.95 37.00
N SER A 458 -14.84 -5.70 37.33
CA SER A 458 -13.49 -5.11 37.30
C SER A 458 -13.28 -4.15 38.47
N HIS A 459 -13.57 -4.63 39.68
CA HIS A 459 -13.45 -3.85 40.91
C HIS A 459 -12.00 -3.71 41.36
N LYS A 460 -11.66 -2.53 41.90
CA LYS A 460 -10.41 -2.21 42.60
C LYS A 460 -10.70 -2.00 44.07
N ALA A 461 -9.85 -2.54 44.94
CA ALA A 461 -9.98 -2.42 46.38
C ALA A 461 -8.86 -1.54 46.96
N LYS A 462 -9.20 -0.67 47.90
CA LYS A 462 -8.27 0.09 48.72
C LYS A 462 -8.61 -0.06 50.19
N ILE A 463 -7.61 -0.22 51.04
CA ILE A 463 -7.75 -0.21 52.50
C ILE A 463 -7.32 1.16 53.02
N LYS A 464 -8.25 1.91 53.62
CA LYS A 464 -7.99 3.17 54.32
C LYS A 464 -7.85 2.91 55.81
N VAL A 465 -6.74 3.36 56.38
CA VAL A 465 -6.47 3.28 57.84
C VAL A 465 -6.95 4.54 58.55
N ASN A 466 -6.82 5.69 57.89
CA ASN A 466 -7.33 7.00 58.32
C ASN A 466 -7.45 7.92 57.08
N ASP A 467 -7.89 9.15 57.27
CA ASP A 467 -8.16 10.10 56.17
C ASP A 467 -6.94 10.45 55.30
N SER A 468 -5.72 10.25 55.80
CA SER A 468 -4.47 10.56 55.08
C SER A 468 -3.68 9.33 54.62
N THR A 469 -4.07 8.11 55.04
CA THR A 469 -3.31 6.88 54.80
C THR A 469 -4.20 5.80 54.17
N SER A 470 -3.87 5.42 52.93
CA SER A 470 -4.51 4.32 52.21
C SER A 470 -3.50 3.42 51.51
N PHE A 471 -3.91 2.16 51.29
CA PHE A 471 -3.12 1.13 50.61
C PHE A 471 -3.95 0.48 49.52
N ASP A 472 -3.33 0.20 48.37
CA ASP A 472 -3.94 -0.64 47.36
C ASP A 472 -4.04 -2.09 47.89
N ALA A 473 -5.19 -2.72 47.64
CA ALA A 473 -5.43 -4.12 47.98
C ALA A 473 -5.67 -4.93 46.71
N ALA A 474 -4.97 -6.04 46.58
CA ALA A 474 -5.28 -7.05 45.59
C ALA A 474 -6.52 -7.81 46.06
N ALA A 475 -7.67 -7.54 45.46
CA ALA A 475 -8.92 -8.21 45.78
C ALA A 475 -9.48 -8.95 44.57
N THR A 476 -9.97 -10.17 44.79
CA THR A 476 -10.72 -10.94 43.80
C THR A 476 -12.15 -11.12 44.30
N PHE A 477 -13.12 -10.66 43.53
CA PHE A 477 -14.54 -10.76 43.85
C PHE A 477 -15.17 -11.86 42.98
N GLY A 478 -15.48 -13.00 43.59
CA GLY A 478 -16.31 -14.04 42.99
C GLY A 478 -17.79 -13.84 43.34
N LYS A 479 -18.66 -14.68 42.78
CA LYS A 479 -20.11 -14.64 43.04
C LYS A 479 -20.43 -14.76 44.55
N ASP A 480 -19.81 -15.73 45.21
CA ASP A 480 -20.03 -16.02 46.63
C ASP A 480 -18.76 -15.93 47.47
N LEU A 481 -17.59 -15.71 46.85
CA LEU A 481 -16.27 -15.76 47.48
C LEU A 481 -15.50 -14.46 47.27
N ILE A 482 -14.69 -14.09 48.25
CA ILE A 482 -13.79 -12.93 48.16
C ILE A 482 -12.41 -13.29 48.69
N THR A 483 -11.38 -12.83 48.01
CA THR A 483 -10.01 -12.80 48.55
C THR A 483 -9.50 -11.36 48.57
N ILE A 484 -8.78 -10.98 49.62
CA ILE A 484 -8.18 -9.66 49.76
C ILE A 484 -6.75 -9.83 50.27
N SER A 485 -5.78 -9.19 49.63
CA SER A 485 -4.41 -9.14 50.11
C SER A 485 -3.89 -7.71 50.09
N PHE A 486 -3.32 -7.26 51.22
CA PHE A 486 -2.77 -5.92 51.37
C PHE A 486 -1.65 -5.87 52.41
N LYS A 487 -0.81 -4.84 52.34
CA LYS A 487 0.25 -4.58 53.32
C LYS A 487 -0.28 -3.65 54.42
N PRO A 488 -0.08 -3.97 55.71
CA PRO A 488 -0.61 -3.14 56.80
C PRO A 488 0.16 -1.82 57.00
N THR A 489 1.40 -1.71 56.52
CA THR A 489 2.22 -0.48 56.52
C THR A 489 3.10 -0.40 55.28
N LYS A 490 3.58 0.80 54.90
CA LYS A 490 4.46 0.99 53.72
C LYS A 490 5.80 0.25 53.84
N GLN A 491 6.29 0.02 55.07
CA GLN A 491 7.54 -0.67 55.35
C GLN A 491 7.40 -2.20 55.55
N SER A 492 6.19 -2.75 55.48
CA SER A 492 5.99 -4.19 55.70
C SER A 492 6.49 -5.03 54.51
N THR A 493 7.27 -6.07 54.81
CA THR A 493 7.76 -7.06 53.84
C THR A 493 6.73 -8.17 53.55
N GLY A 494 5.74 -8.37 54.43
CA GLY A 494 4.67 -9.36 54.26
C GLY A 494 3.28 -8.73 54.08
N SER A 495 2.31 -9.54 53.67
CA SER A 495 0.93 -9.13 53.39
C SER A 495 -0.07 -9.86 54.29
N ILE A 496 -1.09 -9.14 54.76
CA ILE A 496 -2.30 -9.77 55.29
C ILE A 496 -3.05 -10.42 54.11
N ARG A 497 -3.55 -11.64 54.31
CA ARG A 497 -4.30 -12.40 53.29
C ARG A 497 -5.62 -12.89 53.87
N LEU A 498 -6.70 -12.42 53.29
CA LEU A 498 -8.07 -12.70 53.73
C LEU A 498 -8.78 -13.54 52.67
N SER A 499 -9.54 -14.53 53.11
CA SER A 499 -10.46 -15.29 52.27
C SER A 499 -11.81 -15.38 52.98
N GLY A 500 -12.90 -15.18 52.25
CA GLY A 500 -14.24 -15.13 52.83
C GLY A 500 -15.33 -15.42 51.83
N TRP A 501 -16.56 -15.43 52.33
CA TRP A 501 -17.78 -15.65 51.57
C TRP A 501 -18.80 -14.56 51.85
N SER A 502 -19.72 -14.36 50.92
CA SER A 502 -20.75 -13.32 50.98
C SER A 502 -21.79 -13.57 52.07
N GLU A 503 -22.25 -12.50 52.69
CA GLU A 503 -23.42 -12.43 53.57
C GLU A 503 -24.36 -11.30 53.10
N THR A 504 -25.55 -11.21 53.71
CA THR A 504 -26.63 -10.28 53.33
C THR A 504 -26.20 -8.81 53.25
N THR A 505 -25.18 -8.39 54.01
CA THR A 505 -24.69 -7.00 54.08
C THR A 505 -23.19 -6.86 53.84
N GLY A 506 -22.50 -7.88 53.31
CA GLY A 506 -21.06 -7.83 53.09
C GLY A 506 -20.39 -9.21 53.00
N TRP A 507 -19.27 -9.40 53.70
CA TRP A 507 -18.52 -10.65 53.71
C TRP A 507 -18.01 -11.02 55.10
N LYS A 508 -17.79 -12.32 55.33
CA LYS A 508 -17.06 -12.83 56.49
C LYS A 508 -16.11 -13.96 56.09
N GLY A 509 -15.07 -14.18 56.89
CA GLY A 509 -14.16 -15.28 56.61
C GLY A 509 -13.00 -15.43 57.58
N LYS A 510 -11.96 -16.13 57.11
CA LYS A 510 -10.70 -16.34 57.82
C LYS A 510 -9.53 -15.82 57.00
N GLY A 511 -8.49 -15.36 57.68
CA GLY A 511 -7.29 -14.84 57.03
C GLY A 511 -6.05 -15.07 57.87
N GLN A 512 -4.89 -14.79 57.29
CA GLN A 512 -3.60 -14.82 57.98
C GLN A 512 -3.02 -13.41 58.06
N LEU A 513 -2.51 -13.07 59.25
CA LEU A 513 -1.68 -11.89 59.48
C LEU A 513 -0.27 -12.10 58.92
N VAL A 514 0.55 -11.05 58.97
CA VAL A 514 1.93 -11.06 58.46
C VAL A 514 2.82 -12.10 59.17
N ASP A 515 2.53 -12.40 60.43
CA ASP A 515 3.24 -13.39 61.26
C ASP A 515 2.74 -14.84 61.07
N GLY A 516 1.76 -15.05 60.17
CA GLY A 516 1.15 -16.35 59.90
C GLY A 516 -0.02 -16.71 60.82
N THR A 517 -0.36 -15.87 61.80
CA THR A 517 -1.48 -16.11 62.74
C THR A 517 -2.82 -16.08 62.01
N TRP A 518 -3.65 -17.11 62.23
CA TRP A 518 -5.01 -17.18 61.68
C TRP A 518 -5.99 -16.31 62.48
N ILE A 519 -6.77 -15.49 61.77
CA ILE A 519 -7.79 -14.61 62.34
C ILE A 519 -9.12 -14.79 61.61
N THR A 520 -10.21 -14.37 62.25
CA THR A 520 -11.52 -14.18 61.61
C THR A 520 -11.72 -12.72 61.24
N TRP A 521 -12.48 -12.46 60.19
CA TRP A 521 -12.74 -11.10 59.70
C TRP A 521 -14.16 -10.93 59.16
N THR A 522 -14.62 -9.68 59.16
CA THR A 522 -15.90 -9.27 58.56
C THR A 522 -15.72 -7.97 57.79
N ALA A 523 -16.38 -7.82 56.65
CA ALA A 523 -16.50 -6.55 55.93
C ALA A 523 -17.97 -6.23 55.72
N THR A 524 -18.52 -5.23 56.42
CA THR A 524 -19.94 -4.85 56.33
C THR A 524 -20.09 -3.57 55.55
N ARG A 525 -21.00 -3.52 54.57
CA ARG A 525 -21.24 -2.34 53.73
C ARG A 525 -21.71 -1.16 54.60
N THR A 526 -21.02 -0.03 54.49
CA THR A 526 -21.32 1.20 55.25
C THR A 526 -21.85 2.34 54.40
N GLY A 527 -21.76 2.24 53.08
CA GLY A 527 -22.31 3.23 52.15
C GLY A 527 -21.76 3.05 50.74
N ASP A 528 -22.20 3.89 49.80
CA ASP A 528 -21.61 3.90 48.46
C ASP A 528 -20.19 4.47 48.52
N ALA A 529 -19.29 3.95 47.66
CA ALA A 529 -17.99 4.55 47.49
C ALA A 529 -18.17 5.97 46.92
N ALA A 530 -17.35 6.94 47.34
CA ALA A 530 -17.39 8.26 46.75
C ALA A 530 -17.14 8.10 45.24
N LYS A 531 -18.11 8.45 44.40
CA LYS A 531 -17.89 8.52 42.95
C LYS A 531 -16.72 9.47 42.77
N ALA A 532 -15.59 8.95 42.28
CA ALA A 532 -14.49 9.81 41.87
C ALA A 532 -15.08 10.90 40.97
N PRO A 533 -14.73 12.18 41.16
CA PRO A 533 -15.22 13.23 40.27
C PRO A 533 -14.95 12.77 38.85
N ASN A 534 -16.01 12.71 38.05
CA ASN A 534 -15.98 12.20 36.70
C ASN A 534 -14.93 13.03 35.95
N LYS A 535 -13.72 12.50 35.81
CA LYS A 535 -12.58 13.23 35.23
C LYS A 535 -12.65 13.31 33.71
N ASN A 536 -13.81 13.00 33.15
CA ASN A 536 -14.14 13.14 31.74
C ASN A 536 -15.27 14.15 31.63
N THR A 537 -14.97 15.43 31.90
CA THR A 537 -15.63 16.48 31.13
C THR A 537 -15.06 16.35 29.72
N PRO A 538 -15.87 16.05 28.69
CA PRO A 538 -15.40 16.13 27.32
C PRO A 538 -14.86 17.54 27.12
N SER A 539 -13.59 17.67 26.74
CA SER A 539 -13.09 18.93 26.20
C SER A 539 -13.93 19.23 24.95
N GLU A 540 -14.90 20.14 25.08
CA GLU A 540 -15.90 20.52 24.07
C GLU A 540 -15.33 21.21 22.82
N LYS A 541 -14.01 21.26 22.66
CA LYS A 541 -13.40 21.64 21.37
C LYS A 541 -12.77 20.41 20.74
N LYS A 542 -13.51 19.81 19.80
CA LYS A 542 -12.94 18.87 18.83
C LYS A 542 -11.82 19.62 18.11
N GLU A 543 -10.57 19.25 18.39
CA GLU A 543 -9.41 19.90 17.79
C GLU A 543 -9.52 19.83 16.26
N GLU A 544 -9.32 20.96 15.59
CA GLU A 544 -9.42 21.05 14.14
C GLU A 544 -8.35 20.15 13.48
N LEU A 545 -8.79 19.32 12.53
CA LEU A 545 -7.92 18.44 11.76
C LEU A 545 -7.23 19.23 10.64
N GLY A 546 -5.97 18.89 10.35
CA GLY A 546 -5.26 19.44 9.21
C GLY A 546 -5.92 19.05 7.88
N LYS A 547 -5.71 19.86 6.84
CA LYS A 547 -6.17 19.54 5.48
C LYS A 547 -5.28 18.46 4.85
N VAL A 548 -5.87 17.66 3.97
CA VAL A 548 -5.12 16.83 2.99
C VAL A 548 -4.44 17.77 2.00
N ILE A 549 -3.20 17.46 1.64
CA ILE A 549 -2.37 18.21 0.70
C ILE A 549 -1.90 17.29 -0.43
N TYR A 550 -1.55 17.88 -1.56
CA TYR A 550 -1.19 17.20 -2.81
C TYR A 550 0.18 17.72 -3.31
N PRO A 551 1.24 16.88 -3.32
CA PRO A 551 1.26 15.51 -2.78
C PRO A 551 1.19 15.50 -1.25
N PHE A 552 1.02 14.32 -0.63
CA PHE A 552 0.89 14.18 0.83
C PHE A 552 2.25 14.23 1.55
N THR A 553 3.06 15.23 1.21
CA THR A 553 4.41 15.45 1.78
C THR A 553 4.69 16.95 1.95
N ALA A 554 5.87 17.30 2.43
CA ALA A 554 6.32 18.69 2.53
C ALA A 554 6.20 19.41 1.17
N HIS A 555 5.89 20.71 1.19
CA HIS A 555 5.62 21.52 -0.01
C HIS A 555 4.41 21.06 -0.85
N GLY A 556 3.53 20.20 -0.32
CA GLY A 556 2.25 19.89 -0.93
C GLY A 556 1.23 21.02 -0.82
N TYR A 557 0.35 21.13 -1.81
CA TYR A 557 -0.68 22.18 -1.88
C TYR A 557 -2.05 21.67 -1.42
N PRO A 558 -2.89 22.50 -0.79
CA PRO A 558 -4.26 22.11 -0.46
C PRO A 558 -5.16 21.91 -1.70
N ALA A 559 -4.74 22.41 -2.86
CA ALA A 559 -5.38 22.23 -4.15
C ALA A 559 -4.31 22.24 -5.26
N LEU A 560 -4.55 21.50 -6.35
CA LEU A 560 -3.63 21.43 -7.49
C LEU A 560 -3.54 22.78 -8.23
N PRO A 561 -2.37 23.14 -8.80
CA PRO A 561 -2.25 24.28 -9.69
C PRO A 561 -3.21 24.21 -10.88
N VAL A 562 -3.82 25.34 -11.22
CA VAL A 562 -4.76 25.49 -12.35
C VAL A 562 -4.10 26.23 -13.50
N THR A 563 -4.57 26.00 -14.72
CA THR A 563 -4.05 26.68 -15.90
C THR A 563 -4.49 28.14 -15.89
N GLU A 564 -3.54 29.04 -16.09
CA GLU A 564 -3.75 30.49 -16.11
C GLU A 564 -3.43 31.08 -17.48
N THR A 565 -4.07 32.20 -17.82
CA THR A 565 -3.58 33.08 -18.89
C THR A 565 -2.56 34.03 -18.28
N ILE A 566 -1.28 33.92 -18.70
CA ILE A 566 -0.17 34.68 -18.13
C ILE A 566 0.50 35.48 -19.23
N LEU A 567 0.70 36.78 -19.01
CA LEU A 567 1.46 37.66 -19.88
C LEU A 567 2.74 38.10 -19.17
N ILE A 568 3.87 37.51 -19.56
CA ILE A 568 5.20 37.89 -19.06
C ILE A 568 5.69 39.07 -19.90
N LYS A 569 6.04 40.20 -19.30
CA LYS A 569 6.37 41.43 -20.02
C LYS A 569 7.82 41.89 -19.82
N ASN A 570 8.38 42.48 -20.87
CA ASN A 570 9.67 43.18 -20.85
C ASN A 570 10.88 42.33 -20.40
N ALA A 571 10.90 41.05 -20.79
CA ALA A 571 12.00 40.14 -20.50
C ALA A 571 13.07 40.13 -21.60
N THR A 572 14.24 39.59 -21.26
CA THR A 572 15.15 39.00 -22.24
C THR A 572 14.70 37.57 -22.55
N VAL A 573 14.13 37.33 -23.73
CA VAL A 573 13.49 36.06 -24.11
C VAL A 573 14.43 35.23 -24.98
N TRP A 574 14.84 34.07 -24.47
CA TRP A 574 15.65 33.09 -25.19
C TRP A 574 14.72 32.13 -25.95
N THR A 575 14.58 32.32 -27.26
CA THR A 575 13.59 31.53 -28.00
C THR A 575 14.03 30.09 -28.25
N ASN A 576 15.34 29.83 -28.37
CA ASN A 576 15.92 28.61 -28.92
C ASN A 576 15.39 28.25 -30.33
N GLU A 577 14.95 29.27 -31.07
CA GLU A 577 14.53 29.19 -32.47
C GLU A 577 15.41 30.12 -33.30
N ALA A 578 15.10 30.27 -34.59
CA ALA A 578 15.83 31.18 -35.48
C ALA A 578 15.79 32.66 -35.03
N ASP A 579 14.79 33.04 -34.24
CA ASP A 579 14.62 34.40 -33.70
C ASP A 579 15.65 34.75 -32.62
N GLY A 580 16.42 33.77 -32.11
CA GLY A 580 17.51 33.98 -31.15
C GLY A 580 17.04 34.55 -29.81
N VAL A 581 17.80 35.51 -29.28
CA VAL A 581 17.52 36.18 -27.99
C VAL A 581 16.87 37.55 -28.23
N LEU A 582 15.63 37.72 -27.75
CA LEU A 582 14.84 38.94 -27.93
C LEU A 582 14.91 39.83 -26.69
N GLN A 583 15.33 41.08 -26.86
CA GLN A 583 15.44 42.07 -25.77
C GLN A 583 14.14 42.88 -25.59
N GLY A 584 13.69 43.02 -24.35
CA GLY A 584 12.48 43.78 -24.00
C GLY A 584 11.23 43.21 -24.66
N ALA A 585 11.11 41.88 -24.66
CA ALA A 585 10.02 41.15 -25.29
C ALA A 585 9.04 40.57 -24.26
N ASP A 586 7.84 40.26 -24.73
CA ASP A 586 6.72 39.73 -23.98
C ASP A 586 6.41 38.30 -24.46
N VAL A 587 5.95 37.44 -23.55
CA VAL A 587 5.48 36.08 -23.83
C VAL A 587 4.08 35.90 -23.26
N LEU A 588 3.13 35.56 -24.12
CA LEU A 588 1.75 35.24 -23.74
C LEU A 588 1.55 33.74 -23.65
N LEU A 589 1.20 33.26 -22.47
CA LEU A 589 0.78 31.88 -22.19
C LEU A 589 -0.75 31.86 -22.06
N LYS A 590 -1.41 31.01 -22.85
CA LYS A 590 -2.88 30.91 -22.87
C LYS A 590 -3.29 29.48 -23.22
N ASP A 591 -4.30 28.96 -22.54
CA ASP A 591 -4.84 27.59 -22.75
C ASP A 591 -3.75 26.51 -22.70
N GLY A 592 -2.75 26.70 -21.82
CA GLY A 592 -1.61 25.82 -21.64
C GLY A 592 -0.60 25.81 -22.80
N LYS A 593 -0.67 26.78 -23.72
CA LYS A 593 0.21 26.94 -24.87
C LYS A 593 0.90 28.31 -24.88
N ILE A 594 2.03 28.38 -25.59
CA ILE A 594 2.65 29.66 -25.97
C ILE A 594 1.80 30.24 -27.10
N ALA A 595 1.05 31.29 -26.79
CA ALA A 595 0.13 31.90 -27.74
C ALA A 595 0.83 32.96 -28.62
N LYS A 596 1.71 33.78 -28.02
CA LYS A 596 2.44 34.84 -28.72
C LYS A 596 3.80 35.11 -28.06
N VAL A 597 4.79 35.47 -28.87
CA VAL A 597 6.08 36.03 -28.45
C VAL A 597 6.32 37.27 -29.29
N GLY A 598 6.67 38.40 -28.68
CA GLY A 598 6.83 39.66 -29.42
C GLY A 598 6.97 40.87 -28.50
N LYS A 599 6.71 42.08 -28.99
CA LYS A 599 6.74 43.31 -28.16
C LYS A 599 5.35 43.88 -28.01
N ASN A 600 5.12 44.57 -26.89
CA ASN A 600 3.89 45.32 -26.61
C ASN A 600 2.63 44.44 -26.73
N LEU A 601 2.72 43.21 -26.25
CA LEU A 601 1.59 42.30 -26.23
C LEU A 601 0.57 42.77 -25.18
N SER A 602 -0.70 42.53 -25.48
CA SER A 602 -1.82 42.75 -24.57
C SER A 602 -2.80 41.58 -24.68
N GLU A 603 -3.32 41.14 -23.53
CA GLU A 603 -4.36 40.12 -23.44
C GLU A 603 -5.26 40.47 -22.25
N PRO A 604 -6.52 40.88 -22.49
CA PRO A 604 -7.46 41.15 -21.42
C PRO A 604 -7.66 39.93 -20.50
N GLY A 605 -7.60 40.15 -19.19
CA GLY A 605 -7.76 39.09 -18.19
C GLY A 605 -6.52 38.22 -17.96
N ALA A 606 -5.41 38.45 -18.68
CA ALA A 606 -4.15 37.79 -18.38
C ALA A 606 -3.54 38.30 -17.06
N ARG A 607 -3.00 37.40 -16.25
CA ARG A 607 -2.14 37.77 -15.13
C ARG A 607 -0.82 38.31 -15.69
N VAL A 608 -0.57 39.61 -15.47
CA VAL A 608 0.65 40.27 -15.93
C VAL A 608 1.79 39.96 -14.95
N VAL A 609 2.92 39.50 -15.47
CA VAL A 609 4.17 39.32 -14.74
C VAL A 609 5.20 40.28 -15.31
N ASP A 610 5.66 41.23 -14.49
CA ASP A 610 6.77 42.11 -14.88
C ASP A 610 8.10 41.35 -14.80
N ALA A 611 8.75 41.22 -15.95
CA ALA A 611 10.03 40.57 -16.13
C ALA A 611 11.13 41.55 -16.58
N THR A 612 10.95 42.85 -16.29
CA THR A 612 12.00 43.86 -16.48
C THR A 612 13.30 43.44 -15.79
N GLY A 613 14.39 43.34 -16.57
CA GLY A 613 15.71 42.91 -16.07
C GLY A 613 15.84 41.40 -15.83
N LYS A 614 14.82 40.61 -16.19
CA LYS A 614 14.78 39.15 -16.01
C LYS A 614 14.89 38.43 -17.35
N HIS A 615 15.13 37.12 -17.29
CA HIS A 615 15.24 36.27 -18.49
C HIS A 615 14.13 35.22 -18.55
N VAL A 616 13.63 34.94 -19.75
CA VAL A 616 12.63 33.89 -20.00
C VAL A 616 13.22 32.86 -20.95
N THR A 617 13.15 31.58 -20.57
CA THR A 617 13.63 30.45 -21.38
C THR A 617 12.53 29.39 -21.53
N PRO A 618 12.65 28.46 -22.49
CA PRO A 618 11.93 27.20 -22.40
C PRO A 618 12.32 26.48 -21.10
N GLY A 619 11.42 25.65 -20.57
CA GLY A 619 11.74 24.78 -19.45
C GLY A 619 12.82 23.77 -19.78
N ILE A 620 13.64 23.45 -18.77
CA ILE A 620 14.73 22.48 -18.87
C ILE A 620 14.14 21.07 -18.99
N ILE A 621 14.72 20.26 -19.87
CA ILE A 621 14.34 18.86 -20.09
C ILE A 621 15.56 17.99 -19.82
N ASP A 622 15.41 17.04 -18.89
CA ASP A 622 16.46 16.06 -18.60
C ASP A 622 16.15 14.75 -19.30
N GLU A 623 16.97 14.34 -20.28
CA GLU A 623 16.75 13.07 -20.97
C GLU A 623 17.28 11.85 -20.20
N HIS A 624 17.98 12.05 -19.06
CA HIS A 624 18.37 10.91 -18.23
C HIS A 624 18.28 11.23 -16.74
N SER A 625 17.24 10.69 -16.10
CA SER A 625 16.98 10.84 -14.68
C SER A 625 16.44 9.57 -14.00
N HIS A 626 16.66 9.50 -12.69
CA HIS A 626 16.19 8.44 -11.80
C HIS A 626 15.21 8.95 -10.72
N ILE A 627 14.76 10.19 -10.81
CA ILE A 627 13.75 10.73 -9.88
C ILE A 627 12.35 10.17 -10.19
N ALA A 628 11.44 10.27 -9.20
CA ALA A 628 10.02 9.94 -9.36
C ALA A 628 9.74 8.46 -9.73
N ALA A 629 10.58 7.53 -9.28
CA ALA A 629 10.36 6.09 -9.39
C ALA A 629 10.62 5.40 -8.05
N ALA A 630 9.81 4.38 -7.72
CA ALA A 630 9.97 3.58 -6.50
C ALA A 630 11.04 2.46 -6.62
N SER A 631 11.60 2.27 -7.83
CA SER A 631 12.67 1.32 -8.14
C SER A 631 13.26 1.63 -9.51
N ILE A 632 14.57 1.43 -9.72
CA ILE A 632 15.24 1.78 -10.99
C ILE A 632 15.61 0.57 -11.85
N ASN A 633 16.04 -0.55 -11.26
CA ASN A 633 16.35 -1.76 -12.03
C ASN A 633 15.61 -2.99 -11.50
N ASP A 634 15.56 -4.03 -12.33
CA ASP A 634 15.25 -5.41 -11.95
C ASP A 634 16.49 -6.29 -12.20
N VAL A 635 16.44 -7.61 -11.96
CA VAL A 635 17.61 -8.50 -12.06
C VAL A 635 17.38 -9.63 -13.08
N VAL A 636 17.42 -9.28 -14.37
CA VAL A 636 17.54 -10.24 -15.48
C VAL A 636 18.25 -9.57 -16.66
N SER A 637 18.94 -10.35 -17.51
CA SER A 637 19.78 -9.81 -18.59
C SER A 637 18.99 -9.10 -19.68
N ASN A 638 17.76 -9.56 -19.92
CA ASN A 638 16.76 -8.88 -20.72
C ASN A 638 15.51 -8.62 -19.89
N SER A 639 15.41 -7.39 -19.38
CA SER A 639 14.28 -6.88 -18.61
C SER A 639 13.30 -6.07 -19.48
N GLY A 640 13.28 -6.25 -20.81
CA GLY A 640 12.44 -5.46 -21.73
C GLY A 640 10.93 -5.45 -21.40
N MET A 641 10.44 -6.44 -20.66
CA MET A 641 9.05 -6.54 -20.22
C MET A 641 8.64 -5.55 -19.12
N VAL A 642 9.58 -5.04 -18.32
CA VAL A 642 9.28 -4.16 -17.18
C VAL A 642 9.19 -2.69 -17.61
N ARG A 643 8.42 -1.89 -16.86
CA ARG A 643 8.06 -0.51 -17.25
C ARG A 643 8.21 0.43 -16.07
N ILE A 644 9.04 1.47 -16.20
CA ILE A 644 9.11 2.57 -15.22
C ILE A 644 7.73 3.23 -15.06
N GLY A 645 6.95 3.31 -16.14
CA GLY A 645 5.59 3.87 -16.08
C GLY A 645 4.63 3.13 -15.12
N ASP A 646 4.95 1.93 -14.66
CA ASP A 646 4.16 1.18 -13.67
C ASP A 646 4.66 1.40 -12.22
N ASN A 647 5.82 2.01 -12.02
CA ASN A 647 6.47 2.21 -10.72
C ASN A 647 6.69 3.68 -10.31
N LEU A 648 6.14 4.63 -11.07
CA LEU A 648 6.31 6.06 -10.80
C LEU A 648 5.85 6.42 -9.38
N ASP A 649 6.69 7.19 -8.68
CA ASP A 649 6.42 7.79 -7.38
C ASP A 649 6.12 9.28 -7.55
N ALA A 650 4.85 9.65 -7.39
CA ALA A 650 4.38 11.03 -7.54
C ALA A 650 4.61 11.90 -6.29
N GLU A 651 5.10 11.33 -5.19
CA GLU A 651 5.39 12.06 -3.95
C GLU A 651 6.90 12.30 -3.76
N ASN A 652 7.73 11.93 -4.74
CA ASN A 652 9.17 12.11 -4.71
C ASN A 652 9.58 13.59 -4.65
N ILE A 653 10.22 14.00 -3.55
CA ILE A 653 10.55 15.41 -3.30
C ILE A 653 11.51 16.01 -4.34
N ASN A 654 12.28 15.17 -5.03
CA ASN A 654 13.18 15.64 -6.08
C ASN A 654 12.42 16.18 -7.30
N VAL A 655 11.13 15.87 -7.48
CA VAL A 655 10.26 16.57 -8.44
C VAL A 655 10.12 18.05 -8.09
N TYR A 656 9.83 18.38 -6.83
CA TYR A 656 9.73 19.78 -6.36
C TYR A 656 11.08 20.49 -6.44
N ARG A 657 12.17 19.81 -6.05
CA ARG A 657 13.52 20.38 -6.12
C ARG A 657 13.96 20.63 -7.57
N ALA A 658 13.65 19.74 -8.50
CA ALA A 658 13.93 19.92 -9.92
C ALA A 658 13.14 21.10 -10.52
N LEU A 659 11.87 21.29 -10.13
CA LEU A 659 11.08 22.47 -10.48
C LEU A 659 11.75 23.77 -10.02
N SER A 660 12.36 23.79 -8.82
CA SER A 660 13.12 24.95 -8.32
C SER A 660 14.38 25.27 -9.13
N GLY A 661 14.86 24.31 -9.92
CA GLY A 661 15.96 24.45 -10.88
C GLY A 661 15.51 24.75 -12.31
N GLY A 662 14.21 24.94 -12.55
CA GLY A 662 13.66 25.21 -13.89
C GLY A 662 13.43 23.96 -14.76
N VAL A 663 13.52 22.75 -14.20
CA VAL A 663 13.24 21.50 -14.92
C VAL A 663 11.73 21.29 -15.03
N VAL A 664 11.25 21.00 -16.23
CA VAL A 664 9.81 20.81 -16.53
C VAL A 664 9.44 19.39 -16.94
N ALA A 665 10.39 18.65 -17.51
CA ALA A 665 10.16 17.29 -17.96
C ALA A 665 11.43 16.45 -17.85
N VAL A 666 11.25 15.16 -17.62
CA VAL A 666 12.34 14.20 -17.56
C VAL A 666 11.96 12.90 -18.27
N GLN A 667 12.95 12.23 -18.86
CA GLN A 667 12.86 10.79 -19.10
C GLN A 667 13.28 10.08 -17.82
N VAL A 668 12.35 9.37 -17.19
CA VAL A 668 12.65 8.44 -16.10
C VAL A 668 12.91 7.08 -16.72
N LEU A 669 14.06 6.50 -16.42
CA LEU A 669 14.53 5.30 -17.11
C LEU A 669 15.22 4.35 -16.13
N HIS A 670 15.44 3.13 -16.60
CA HIS A 670 16.27 2.18 -15.89
C HIS A 670 17.70 2.69 -15.79
N GLY A 671 18.43 2.11 -14.85
CA GLY A 671 19.84 2.34 -14.69
C GLY A 671 20.69 1.53 -15.68
N SER A 672 21.80 0.97 -15.19
CA SER A 672 22.79 0.24 -15.98
C SER A 672 23.11 -1.14 -15.39
N ALA A 673 22.20 -1.70 -14.58
CA ALA A 673 22.38 -3.01 -13.97
C ALA A 673 22.28 -4.18 -14.97
N ASN A 674 21.55 -4.00 -16.08
CA ASN A 674 21.27 -5.03 -17.09
C ASN A 674 21.60 -4.52 -18.51
N PRO A 675 22.09 -5.38 -19.43
CA PRO A 675 22.28 -5.01 -20.83
C PRO A 675 21.02 -4.44 -21.47
N ILE A 676 19.88 -5.10 -21.31
CA ILE A 676 18.56 -4.57 -21.69
C ILE A 676 17.79 -4.32 -20.40
N GLY A 677 17.69 -3.04 -20.01
CA GLY A 677 17.16 -2.59 -18.73
C GLY A 677 15.64 -2.62 -18.63
N GLY A 678 14.93 -1.92 -19.49
CA GLY A 678 13.47 -1.89 -19.47
C GLY A 678 12.90 -0.57 -19.97
N GLN A 679 11.58 -0.50 -20.08
CA GLN A 679 10.88 0.60 -20.75
C GLN A 679 10.89 1.87 -19.88
N SER A 680 11.26 3.00 -20.48
CA SER A 680 11.28 4.31 -19.82
C SER A 680 9.88 4.93 -19.74
N ALA A 681 9.71 5.96 -18.89
CA ALA A 681 8.54 6.83 -18.86
C ALA A 681 8.97 8.28 -19.11
N LEU A 682 8.29 8.98 -20.01
CA LEU A 682 8.47 10.42 -20.18
C LEU A 682 7.42 11.14 -19.35
N ILE A 683 7.86 12.01 -18.44
CA ILE A 683 6.97 12.72 -17.52
C ILE A 683 7.19 14.23 -17.57
N LYS A 684 6.13 14.99 -17.31
CA LYS A 684 6.24 16.38 -16.86
C LYS A 684 6.21 16.41 -15.34
N LEU A 685 6.97 17.32 -14.74
CA LEU A 685 7.11 17.45 -13.29
C LEU A 685 5.92 18.16 -12.64
N ARG A 686 4.70 17.64 -12.85
CA ARG A 686 3.44 18.20 -12.36
C ARG A 686 3.24 17.88 -10.88
N TRP A 687 3.98 18.55 -10.00
CA TRP A 687 3.96 18.31 -8.55
C TRP A 687 2.53 18.27 -7.97
N GLY A 688 2.20 17.15 -7.32
CA GLY A 688 0.90 16.88 -6.69
C GLY A 688 -0.09 16.05 -7.51
N GLU A 689 0.14 15.88 -8.81
CA GLU A 689 -0.67 15.02 -9.67
C GLU A 689 -0.49 13.52 -9.36
N SER A 690 -1.38 12.68 -9.91
CA SER A 690 -1.26 11.21 -9.84
C SER A 690 -0.14 10.68 -10.75
N PRO A 691 0.39 9.46 -10.51
CA PRO A 691 1.43 8.86 -11.36
C PRO A 691 1.10 8.82 -12.86
N GLU A 692 -0.16 8.57 -13.25
CA GLU A 692 -0.58 8.58 -14.65
C GLU A 692 -0.64 10.00 -15.23
N ASN A 693 -1.03 10.99 -14.43
CA ASN A 693 -1.08 12.40 -14.83
C ASN A 693 0.31 13.05 -14.94
N LEU A 694 1.37 12.43 -14.42
CA LEU A 694 2.75 12.86 -14.68
C LEU A 694 3.17 12.56 -16.12
N LYS A 695 2.65 11.50 -16.75
CA LYS A 695 3.10 11.04 -18.07
C LYS A 695 2.78 12.05 -19.17
N ILE A 696 3.67 12.12 -20.16
CA ILE A 696 3.45 12.89 -21.38
C ILE A 696 2.58 12.06 -22.33
N GLN A 697 1.37 12.54 -22.58
CA GLN A 697 0.39 11.86 -23.41
C GLN A 697 0.85 11.81 -24.87
N GLY A 698 0.73 10.64 -25.50
CA GLY A 698 1.14 10.43 -26.89
C GLY A 698 2.65 10.47 -27.14
N ALA A 699 3.47 10.42 -26.09
CA ALA A 699 4.92 10.27 -26.22
C ALA A 699 5.29 8.91 -26.83
N ASP A 700 6.36 8.89 -27.62
CA ASP A 700 6.93 7.67 -28.15
C ASP A 700 7.45 6.74 -27.03
N GLY A 701 7.50 5.44 -27.32
CA GLY A 701 8.05 4.45 -26.40
C GLY A 701 9.58 4.48 -26.39
N PHE A 702 10.18 4.46 -25.21
CA PHE A 702 11.64 4.35 -25.04
C PHE A 702 12.03 3.11 -24.21
N ILE A 703 13.28 2.69 -24.34
CA ILE A 703 13.88 1.59 -23.57
C ILE A 703 15.34 1.87 -23.28
N LYS A 704 15.76 1.56 -22.06
CA LYS A 704 17.15 1.69 -21.64
C LYS A 704 17.95 0.44 -21.96
N PHE A 705 19.07 0.61 -22.65
CA PHE A 705 20.15 -0.38 -22.80
C PHE A 705 21.38 0.07 -22.00
N ALA A 706 22.31 -0.84 -21.69
CA ALA A 706 23.55 -0.48 -21.02
C ALA A 706 24.75 -1.32 -21.46
N LEU A 707 25.89 -0.66 -21.55
CA LEU A 707 27.20 -1.22 -21.88
C LEU A 707 28.13 -1.11 -20.67
N GLY A 708 29.39 -1.52 -20.80
CA GLY A 708 30.42 -1.21 -19.81
C GLY A 708 30.53 -2.20 -18.66
N GLU A 709 31.15 -1.74 -17.58
CA GLU A 709 31.52 -2.56 -16.43
C GLU A 709 30.34 -3.05 -15.61
N ASN A 710 29.27 -2.25 -15.52
CA ASN A 710 28.11 -2.55 -14.67
C ASN A 710 27.35 -3.80 -15.14
N VAL A 711 27.10 -3.91 -16.45
CA VAL A 711 26.25 -4.96 -17.03
C VAL A 711 26.91 -6.33 -17.13
N LYS A 712 28.25 -6.39 -17.12
CA LYS A 712 29.00 -7.65 -17.17
C LYS A 712 29.21 -8.28 -15.80
N ARG A 713 28.78 -7.67 -14.69
CA ARG A 713 28.81 -8.19 -13.28
C ARG A 713 30.10 -8.92 -12.84
N SER A 714 31.22 -8.71 -13.53
CA SER A 714 32.46 -9.48 -13.36
C SER A 714 33.20 -9.11 -12.07
N SER A 715 32.79 -8.03 -11.41
CA SER A 715 33.27 -7.63 -10.08
C SER A 715 32.73 -8.52 -8.96
N ASN A 716 31.64 -9.26 -9.21
CA ASN A 716 31.10 -10.23 -8.25
C ASN A 716 31.46 -11.66 -8.70
N PRO A 717 32.49 -12.30 -8.10
CA PRO A 717 32.91 -13.65 -8.48
C PRO A 717 31.84 -14.73 -8.19
N SER A 718 30.87 -14.43 -7.33
CA SER A 718 29.75 -15.33 -7.00
C SER A 718 28.55 -15.19 -7.95
N SER A 719 28.55 -14.20 -8.85
CA SER A 719 27.45 -14.01 -9.79
C SER A 719 27.44 -15.12 -10.84
N ILE A 720 26.29 -15.76 -11.03
CA ILE A 720 26.07 -16.76 -12.09
C ILE A 720 25.25 -16.17 -13.25
N ARG A 721 24.82 -14.91 -13.15
CA ARG A 721 24.00 -14.25 -14.16
C ARG A 721 24.84 -13.83 -15.37
N PHE A 722 24.59 -14.47 -16.52
CA PHE A 722 25.19 -14.12 -17.80
C PHE A 722 24.74 -12.74 -18.30
N PRO A 723 25.60 -11.88 -18.91
CA PRO A 723 27.02 -12.07 -19.21
C PRO A 723 27.98 -11.70 -18.08
N GLN A 724 29.20 -12.28 -18.18
CA GLN A 724 30.37 -11.97 -17.35
C GLN A 724 31.48 -11.19 -18.10
N THR A 725 31.28 -10.91 -19.40
CA THR A 725 32.28 -10.28 -20.28
C THR A 725 31.63 -9.31 -21.25
N ARG A 726 32.39 -8.37 -21.84
CA ARG A 726 31.90 -7.46 -22.91
C ARG A 726 31.44 -8.22 -24.17
N MET A 727 32.09 -9.33 -24.51
CA MET A 727 31.64 -10.20 -25.61
C MET A 727 30.26 -10.82 -25.30
N GLY A 728 30.05 -11.23 -24.05
CA GLY A 728 28.74 -11.69 -23.61
C GLY A 728 27.67 -10.61 -23.65
N VAL A 729 28.02 -9.33 -23.45
CA VAL A 729 27.09 -8.20 -23.59
C VAL A 729 26.59 -8.07 -25.02
N GLU A 730 27.48 -8.14 -26.02
CA GLU A 730 27.07 -8.19 -27.43
C GLU A 730 26.11 -9.37 -27.67
N GLN A 731 26.46 -10.54 -27.15
CA GLN A 731 25.66 -11.75 -27.34
C GLN A 731 24.24 -11.63 -26.77
N VAL A 732 24.03 -10.90 -25.66
CA VAL A 732 22.68 -10.64 -25.14
C VAL A 732 21.84 -9.86 -26.15
N TYR A 733 22.40 -8.83 -26.79
CA TYR A 733 21.65 -8.06 -27.78
C TYR A 733 21.35 -8.89 -29.04
N VAL A 734 22.35 -9.64 -29.53
CA VAL A 734 22.17 -10.52 -30.69
C VAL A 734 21.10 -11.56 -30.43
N ASP A 735 21.12 -12.21 -29.25
CA ASP A 735 20.13 -13.20 -28.86
C ASP A 735 18.73 -12.57 -28.77
N ALA A 736 18.58 -11.45 -28.06
CA ALA A 736 17.30 -10.77 -27.89
C ALA A 736 16.65 -10.38 -29.24
N PHE A 737 17.40 -9.81 -30.18
CA PHE A 737 16.86 -9.44 -31.49
C PHE A 737 16.66 -10.64 -32.43
N THR A 738 17.42 -11.72 -32.25
CA THR A 738 17.17 -12.97 -32.97
C THR A 738 15.85 -13.60 -32.50
N ASN A 739 15.64 -13.67 -31.19
CA ASN A 739 14.39 -14.16 -30.60
C ASN A 739 13.18 -13.32 -31.02
N ALA A 740 13.33 -12.00 -31.09
CA ALA A 740 12.28 -11.10 -31.59
C ALA A 740 11.90 -11.36 -33.06
N ARG A 741 12.88 -11.62 -33.94
CA ARG A 741 12.63 -12.00 -35.34
C ARG A 741 11.93 -13.35 -35.43
N GLU A 742 12.36 -14.33 -34.66
CA GLU A 742 11.70 -15.63 -34.59
C GLU A 742 10.27 -15.52 -34.06
N TYR A 743 10.04 -14.68 -33.06
CA TYR A 743 8.71 -14.36 -32.56
C TYR A 743 7.83 -13.73 -33.64
N GLU A 744 8.36 -12.76 -34.41
CA GLU A 744 7.65 -12.17 -35.54
C GLU A 744 7.31 -13.20 -36.62
N ASN A 745 8.26 -14.10 -36.96
CA ASN A 745 8.05 -15.16 -37.93
C ASN A 745 6.94 -16.10 -37.50
N ARG A 746 6.89 -16.51 -36.21
CA ARG A 746 5.80 -17.32 -35.65
C ARG A 746 4.45 -16.61 -35.77
N LEU A 747 4.39 -15.31 -35.44
CA LEU A 747 3.16 -14.51 -35.56
C LEU A 747 2.70 -14.39 -37.02
N LYS A 748 3.62 -14.11 -37.94
CA LYS A 748 3.32 -14.03 -39.38
C LYS A 748 2.81 -15.36 -39.91
N ALA A 749 3.48 -16.47 -39.59
CA ALA A 749 3.07 -17.81 -39.99
C ALA A 749 1.68 -18.18 -39.45
N TYR A 750 1.36 -17.82 -38.21
CA TYR A 750 0.00 -18.02 -37.68
C TYR A 750 -1.03 -17.14 -38.39
N ASN A 751 -0.68 -15.88 -38.69
CA ASN A 751 -1.57 -14.93 -39.35
C ASN A 751 -1.83 -15.25 -40.84
N THR A 752 -1.01 -16.07 -41.49
CA THR A 752 -1.30 -16.53 -42.87
C THR A 752 -2.28 -17.71 -42.91
N ILE A 753 -2.51 -18.41 -41.79
CA ILE A 753 -3.50 -19.49 -41.70
C ILE A 753 -4.91 -18.92 -41.95
N PRO A 754 -5.72 -19.52 -42.84
CA PRO A 754 -7.10 -19.11 -43.08
C PRO A 754 -7.92 -19.08 -41.77
N LEU A 755 -8.79 -18.09 -41.60
CA LEU A 755 -9.58 -17.91 -40.36
C LEU A 755 -10.32 -19.17 -39.90
N LYS A 756 -10.79 -20.00 -40.85
CA LYS A 756 -11.47 -21.27 -40.56
C LYS A 756 -10.55 -22.33 -39.95
N GLU A 757 -9.27 -22.32 -40.29
CA GLU A 757 -8.25 -23.28 -39.83
C GLU A 757 -7.53 -22.80 -38.57
N ARG A 758 -7.57 -21.49 -38.29
CA ARG A 758 -7.00 -20.92 -37.05
C ARG A 758 -7.62 -21.49 -35.78
N ALA A 759 -8.87 -21.95 -35.83
CA ALA A 759 -9.55 -22.57 -34.70
C ALA A 759 -8.84 -23.85 -34.20
N SER A 760 -8.09 -24.53 -35.07
CA SER A 760 -7.29 -25.72 -34.74
C SER A 760 -5.78 -25.45 -34.69
N ALA A 761 -5.34 -24.22 -34.97
CA ALA A 761 -3.93 -23.86 -34.96
C ALA A 761 -3.50 -23.30 -33.59
N ILE A 762 -2.28 -23.63 -33.18
CA ILE A 762 -1.70 -23.10 -31.94
C ILE A 762 -1.29 -21.64 -32.18
N LYS A 763 -2.02 -20.70 -31.57
CA LYS A 763 -1.64 -19.29 -31.55
C LYS A 763 -0.27 -19.15 -30.86
N PRO A 764 0.69 -18.39 -31.40
CA PRO A 764 1.93 -18.10 -30.69
C PRO A 764 1.66 -17.44 -29.33
N ARG A 765 2.34 -17.92 -28.29
CA ARG A 765 2.33 -17.31 -26.96
C ARG A 765 2.85 -15.89 -27.06
N ARG A 766 2.15 -14.93 -26.45
CA ARG A 766 2.63 -13.55 -26.36
C ARG A 766 3.68 -13.43 -25.26
N ASP A 767 4.91 -13.09 -25.64
CA ASP A 767 6.01 -12.86 -24.71
C ASP A 767 6.35 -11.37 -24.68
N LEU A 768 6.27 -10.75 -23.49
CA LEU A 768 6.44 -9.30 -23.35
C LEU A 768 7.89 -8.85 -23.63
N ALA A 769 8.90 -9.68 -23.39
CA ALA A 769 10.28 -9.33 -23.67
C ALA A 769 10.55 -9.38 -25.18
N ASP A 770 10.14 -10.45 -25.85
CA ASP A 770 10.27 -10.57 -27.31
C ASP A 770 9.44 -9.51 -28.05
N GLU A 771 8.21 -9.24 -27.58
CA GLU A 771 7.35 -8.19 -28.14
C GLU A 771 8.01 -6.81 -28.04
N THR A 772 8.62 -6.50 -26.89
CA THR A 772 9.33 -5.22 -26.70
C THR A 772 10.52 -5.10 -27.65
N MET A 773 11.29 -6.17 -27.85
CA MET A 773 12.39 -6.17 -28.83
C MET A 773 11.89 -6.04 -30.26
N LEU A 774 10.75 -6.66 -30.57
CA LEU A 774 10.10 -6.54 -31.88
C LEU A 774 9.58 -5.13 -32.15
N GLU A 775 9.12 -4.39 -31.13
CA GLU A 775 8.77 -2.97 -31.26
C GLU A 775 9.96 -2.13 -31.73
N ILE A 776 11.17 -2.44 -31.28
CA ILE A 776 12.40 -1.75 -31.70
C ILE A 776 12.70 -2.07 -33.17
N LEU A 777 12.67 -3.34 -33.58
CA LEU A 777 12.87 -3.75 -34.97
C LEU A 777 11.86 -3.08 -35.91
N ASN A 778 10.65 -2.84 -35.41
CA ASN A 778 9.57 -2.15 -36.12
C ASN A 778 9.57 -0.63 -35.95
N LYS A 779 10.61 -0.04 -35.34
CA LYS A 779 10.77 1.42 -35.16
C LYS A 779 9.63 2.08 -34.38
N LYS A 780 9.03 1.34 -33.43
CA LYS A 780 7.99 1.81 -32.51
C LYS A 780 8.53 2.13 -31.12
N ARG A 781 9.74 1.67 -30.81
CA ARG A 781 10.42 1.90 -29.53
C ARG A 781 11.88 2.26 -29.75
N PHE A 782 12.34 3.27 -29.03
CA PHE A 782 13.64 3.91 -29.25
C PHE A 782 14.61 3.63 -28.11
N ILE A 783 15.87 3.33 -28.46
CA ILE A 783 16.89 2.93 -27.50
C ILE A 783 17.65 4.15 -26.98
N THR A 784 17.64 4.32 -25.65
CA THR A 784 18.57 5.17 -24.90
C THR A 784 19.62 4.24 -24.27
N CYS A 785 20.90 4.40 -24.56
CA CYS A 785 21.93 3.43 -24.18
C CYS A 785 23.04 4.03 -23.31
N HIS A 786 23.17 3.55 -22.07
CA HIS A 786 24.31 3.85 -21.20
C HIS A 786 25.61 3.35 -21.85
N SER A 787 26.57 4.25 -22.03
CA SER A 787 27.83 3.96 -22.70
C SER A 787 28.96 4.87 -22.20
N TYR A 788 30.19 4.36 -22.21
CA TYR A 788 31.36 5.16 -21.89
C TYR A 788 32.44 5.06 -22.96
N VAL A 789 32.92 3.85 -23.24
CA VAL A 789 34.10 3.64 -24.09
C VAL A 789 33.76 3.45 -25.58
N GLN A 790 34.66 3.94 -26.44
CA GLN A 790 34.46 3.94 -27.90
C GLN A 790 34.22 2.54 -28.49
N SER A 791 34.83 1.49 -27.93
CA SER A 791 34.76 0.14 -28.49
C SER A 791 33.36 -0.44 -28.37
N GLU A 792 32.68 -0.20 -27.25
CA GLU A 792 31.32 -0.66 -27.02
C GLU A 792 30.29 0.18 -27.79
N ILE A 793 30.55 1.49 -27.95
CA ILE A 793 29.74 2.37 -28.80
C ILE A 793 29.75 1.87 -30.24
N ASN A 794 30.93 1.55 -30.80
CA ASN A 794 31.04 0.96 -32.14
C ASN A 794 30.30 -0.39 -32.21
N MET A 795 30.53 -1.28 -31.24
CA MET A 795 29.89 -2.60 -31.21
C MET A 795 28.36 -2.51 -31.27
N LEU A 796 27.74 -1.62 -30.47
CA LEU A 796 26.28 -1.55 -30.47
C LEU A 796 25.72 -0.91 -31.75
N MET A 797 26.44 0.06 -32.36
CA MET A 797 26.07 0.56 -33.70
C MET A 797 26.15 -0.55 -34.76
N ASP A 798 27.15 -1.43 -34.68
CA ASP A 798 27.27 -2.58 -35.59
C ASP A 798 26.15 -3.61 -35.36
N VAL A 799 25.75 -3.87 -34.11
CA VAL A 799 24.56 -4.68 -33.80
C VAL A 799 23.33 -4.07 -34.44
N ALA A 800 23.12 -2.76 -34.29
CA ALA A 800 21.98 -2.04 -34.85
C ALA A 800 21.93 -2.16 -36.39
N ASN A 801 23.09 -2.03 -37.05
CA ASN A 801 23.23 -2.22 -38.50
C ASN A 801 22.86 -3.66 -38.93
N ARG A 802 23.36 -4.70 -38.23
CA ARG A 802 23.03 -6.11 -38.55
C ARG A 802 21.54 -6.40 -38.44
N PHE A 803 20.86 -5.76 -37.49
CA PHE A 803 19.44 -5.98 -37.23
C PHE A 803 18.51 -4.98 -37.91
N ASN A 804 19.05 -3.97 -38.60
CA ASN A 804 18.34 -2.92 -39.34
C ASN A 804 17.47 -2.01 -38.45
N PHE A 805 18.03 -1.57 -37.32
CA PHE A 805 17.44 -0.52 -36.47
C PHE A 805 18.46 0.57 -36.16
N ARG A 806 18.03 1.66 -35.51
CA ARG A 806 18.90 2.78 -35.12
C ARG A 806 18.90 2.92 -33.59
N ILE A 807 20.09 3.04 -32.99
CA ILE A 807 20.24 3.60 -31.63
C ILE A 807 19.79 5.06 -31.62
N ASN A 808 18.92 5.42 -30.69
CA ASN A 808 18.38 6.79 -30.63
C ASN A 808 19.34 7.73 -29.92
N THR A 809 19.74 7.39 -28.70
CA THR A 809 20.65 8.19 -27.89
C THR A 809 21.66 7.29 -27.20
N PHE A 810 22.93 7.67 -27.21
CA PHE A 810 23.93 7.17 -26.27
C PHE A 810 24.05 8.13 -25.10
N THR A 811 23.93 7.61 -23.87
CA THR A 811 23.96 8.38 -22.63
C THR A 811 25.27 8.19 -21.88
N HIS A 812 25.64 9.24 -21.14
CA HIS A 812 26.94 9.52 -20.54
C HIS A 812 28.03 9.69 -21.61
N ILE A 813 28.20 8.70 -22.48
CA ILE A 813 28.97 8.70 -23.72
C ILE A 813 30.31 9.44 -23.65
N LEU A 814 31.07 9.18 -22.58
CA LEU A 814 32.23 9.99 -22.23
C LEU A 814 33.40 9.91 -23.23
N GLU A 815 33.48 8.86 -24.05
CA GLU A 815 34.38 8.77 -25.21
C GLU A 815 33.69 9.02 -26.56
N GLY A 816 32.49 9.62 -26.56
CA GLY A 816 31.75 9.94 -27.79
C GLY A 816 32.55 10.80 -28.77
N TYR A 817 33.36 11.71 -28.26
CA TYR A 817 34.28 12.54 -29.06
C TYR A 817 35.24 11.74 -29.95
N LYS A 818 35.53 10.47 -29.62
CA LYS A 818 36.41 9.60 -30.43
C LYS A 818 35.68 8.96 -31.62
N VAL A 819 34.36 9.05 -31.66
CA VAL A 819 33.49 8.38 -32.65
C VAL A 819 32.40 9.32 -33.19
N ALA A 820 32.57 10.64 -33.04
CA ALA A 820 31.56 11.63 -33.39
C ALA A 820 31.15 11.58 -34.88
N ASP A 821 32.12 11.35 -35.76
CA ASP A 821 31.93 11.18 -37.21
C ASP A 821 31.02 9.98 -37.52
N LYS A 822 31.29 8.84 -36.88
CA LYS A 822 30.49 7.61 -37.02
C LYS A 822 29.09 7.79 -36.43
N MET A 823 28.99 8.47 -35.29
CA MET A 823 27.70 8.79 -34.69
C MET A 823 26.87 9.68 -35.61
N LYS A 824 27.48 10.68 -36.24
CA LYS A 824 26.82 11.54 -37.22
C LYS A 824 26.33 10.74 -38.42
N GLN A 825 27.15 9.83 -38.95
CA GLN A 825 26.78 8.95 -40.06
C GLN A 825 25.62 8.01 -39.70
N HIS A 826 25.65 7.42 -38.50
CA HIS A 826 24.57 6.55 -38.00
C HIS A 826 23.31 7.35 -37.64
N GLY A 827 23.45 8.63 -37.29
CA GLY A 827 22.36 9.53 -36.90
C GLY A 827 21.94 9.38 -35.43
N VAL A 828 22.77 8.78 -34.57
CA VAL A 828 22.50 8.67 -33.12
C VAL A 828 22.79 10.00 -32.41
N ALA A 829 22.01 10.32 -31.38
CA ALA A 829 22.21 11.48 -30.52
C ALA A 829 23.16 11.16 -29.34
N ALA A 830 23.70 12.21 -28.71
CA ALA A 830 24.65 12.09 -27.61
C ALA A 830 24.20 12.87 -26.38
N SER A 831 23.99 12.20 -25.26
CA SER A 831 23.68 12.86 -23.99
C SER A 831 24.81 12.57 -23.02
N THR A 832 25.57 13.59 -22.61
CA THR A 832 26.83 13.44 -21.86
C THR A 832 26.80 14.18 -20.54
N PHE A 833 27.72 13.84 -19.65
CA PHE A 833 28.06 14.73 -18.53
C PHE A 833 28.87 15.91 -19.04
N ALA A 834 28.75 17.05 -18.34
CA ALA A 834 29.56 18.23 -18.63
C ALA A 834 31.02 18.02 -18.19
N ASP A 835 31.26 17.52 -16.98
CA ASP A 835 32.61 17.33 -16.44
C ASP A 835 32.78 16.20 -15.39
N TRP A 836 31.87 15.23 -15.35
CA TRP A 836 31.96 14.11 -14.41
C TRP A 836 32.78 12.93 -14.99
N TRP A 837 33.95 12.65 -14.41
CA TRP A 837 34.86 11.59 -14.88
C TRP A 837 35.83 11.03 -13.83
N ASN A 838 36.64 10.03 -14.23
CA ASN A 838 37.73 9.40 -13.45
C ASN A 838 37.31 8.74 -12.11
N TYR A 839 36.03 8.38 -11.95
CA TYR A 839 35.52 7.61 -10.80
C TYR A 839 35.46 6.09 -11.05
N LYS A 840 35.62 5.67 -12.32
CA LYS A 840 35.76 4.25 -12.77
C LYS A 840 36.86 4.15 -13.81
N TRP A 841 37.32 2.92 -14.09
CA TRP A 841 38.34 2.70 -15.10
C TRP A 841 37.86 3.11 -16.51
N GLU A 842 36.63 2.74 -16.87
CA GLU A 842 36.04 3.01 -18.19
C GLU A 842 35.79 4.51 -18.48
N VAL A 843 35.90 5.39 -17.47
CA VAL A 843 35.68 6.84 -17.61
C VAL A 843 36.97 7.66 -17.48
N ARG A 844 38.14 7.01 -17.49
CA ARG A 844 39.44 7.67 -17.28
C ARG A 844 39.84 8.64 -18.40
N TYR A 845 39.35 8.43 -19.62
CA TYR A 845 39.68 9.26 -20.79
C TYR A 845 38.59 10.26 -21.17
N ALA A 846 37.60 10.47 -20.31
CA ALA A 846 36.60 11.51 -20.52
C ALA A 846 37.24 12.90 -20.50
N ILE A 847 36.66 13.84 -21.26
CA ILE A 847 37.13 15.23 -21.34
C ILE A 847 35.94 16.20 -21.31
N PRO A 848 36.09 17.43 -20.78
CA PRO A 848 35.00 18.40 -20.73
C PRO A 848 34.61 18.95 -22.11
N TYR A 849 35.45 18.71 -23.12
CA TYR A 849 35.21 19.12 -24.50
C TYR A 849 34.30 18.16 -25.27
N ASN A 850 33.89 17.03 -24.67
CA ASN A 850 33.12 15.98 -25.36
C ASN A 850 31.86 16.54 -26.03
N ALA A 851 31.02 17.25 -25.26
CA ALA A 851 29.78 17.82 -25.75
C ALA A 851 29.99 18.80 -26.93
N ALA A 852 31.04 19.63 -26.83
CA ALA A 852 31.36 20.61 -27.85
C ALA A 852 31.89 19.98 -29.15
N ILE A 853 32.72 18.95 -29.05
CA ILE A 853 33.23 18.20 -30.21
C ILE A 853 32.07 17.52 -30.94
N LEU A 854 31.22 16.81 -30.20
CA LEU A 854 30.02 16.15 -30.75
C LEU A 854 29.09 17.16 -31.46
N THR A 855 28.85 18.31 -30.83
CA THR A 855 28.02 19.37 -31.43
C THR A 855 28.63 19.93 -32.71
N ARG A 856 29.95 20.17 -32.74
CA ARG A 856 30.67 20.68 -33.92
C ARG A 856 30.65 19.70 -35.10
N GLU A 857 30.68 18.41 -34.81
CA GLU A 857 30.50 17.34 -35.81
C GLU A 857 29.04 17.23 -36.31
N GLY A 858 28.11 17.96 -35.66
CA GLY A 858 26.70 17.99 -36.02
C GLY A 858 25.87 16.87 -35.40
N VAL A 859 26.37 16.23 -34.33
CA VAL A 859 25.60 15.30 -33.51
C VAL A 859 24.67 16.11 -32.59
N VAL A 860 23.38 15.72 -32.52
CA VAL A 860 22.45 16.32 -31.56
C VAL A 860 22.94 15.97 -30.16
N THR A 861 23.33 16.98 -29.39
CA THR A 861 24.05 16.79 -28.12
C THR A 861 23.34 17.44 -26.95
N ALA A 862 23.23 16.75 -25.83
CA ALA A 862 22.59 17.21 -24.60
C ALA A 862 23.50 16.99 -23.39
N ILE A 863 23.20 17.70 -22.30
CA ILE A 863 23.77 17.45 -20.97
C ILE A 863 22.69 16.81 -20.11
N ASN A 864 23.02 15.71 -19.44
CA ASN A 864 22.12 15.02 -18.50
C ASN A 864 22.65 15.06 -17.07
N SER A 865 21.77 14.73 -16.12
CA SER A 865 22.11 14.75 -14.70
C SER A 865 22.60 13.42 -14.16
N ASP A 866 21.88 12.31 -14.42
CA ASP A 866 22.04 11.00 -13.74
C ASP A 866 21.96 11.08 -12.19
N ASP A 867 21.57 12.24 -11.65
CA ASP A 867 21.62 12.57 -10.24
C ASP A 867 20.58 13.65 -9.90
N ALA A 868 19.89 13.48 -8.77
CA ALA A 868 18.81 14.38 -8.37
C ALA A 868 19.29 15.81 -8.05
N GLU A 869 20.47 15.93 -7.43
CA GLU A 869 21.05 17.21 -7.05
C GLU A 869 21.59 17.97 -8.28
N MET A 870 22.17 17.24 -9.24
CA MET A 870 22.62 17.80 -10.51
C MET A 870 21.45 18.15 -11.43
N GLY A 871 20.36 17.39 -11.39
CA GLY A 871 19.15 17.64 -12.18
C GLY A 871 18.60 19.06 -11.99
N ARG A 872 18.60 19.57 -10.76
CA ARG A 872 18.18 20.96 -10.48
C ARG A 872 19.22 22.04 -10.84
N ARG A 873 20.37 21.66 -11.41
CA ARG A 873 21.47 22.56 -11.81
C ARG A 873 21.88 22.40 -13.28
N LEU A 874 21.07 21.74 -14.10
CA LEU A 874 21.39 21.49 -15.51
C LEU A 874 21.72 22.77 -16.31
N ASN A 875 21.16 23.93 -15.95
CA ASN A 875 21.54 25.21 -16.55
C ASN A 875 23.03 25.56 -16.30
N GLN A 876 23.54 25.26 -15.11
CA GLN A 876 24.94 25.46 -14.75
C GLN A 876 25.83 24.42 -15.44
N GLU A 877 25.35 23.18 -15.57
CA GLU A 877 26.06 22.13 -16.31
C GLU A 877 26.21 22.48 -17.80
N ALA A 878 25.15 23.00 -18.42
CA ALA A 878 25.21 23.52 -19.78
C ALA A 878 26.25 24.66 -19.92
N ALA A 879 26.29 25.59 -18.94
CA ALA A 879 27.20 26.74 -18.94
C ALA A 879 28.68 26.34 -18.96
N LYS A 880 29.04 25.16 -18.44
CA LYS A 880 30.41 24.63 -18.48
C LYS A 880 30.92 24.47 -19.91
N SER A 881 30.06 24.17 -20.89
CA SER A 881 30.44 24.06 -22.30
C SER A 881 30.87 25.41 -22.90
N VAL A 882 30.31 26.53 -22.40
CA VAL A 882 30.77 27.89 -22.74
C VAL A 882 32.17 28.10 -22.18
N LYS A 883 32.38 27.77 -20.89
CA LYS A 883 33.67 27.94 -20.21
C LYS A 883 34.80 27.11 -20.83
N TYR A 884 34.57 25.81 -21.02
CA TYR A 884 35.63 24.90 -21.47
C TYR A 884 35.90 25.04 -22.96
N ALA A 885 34.86 25.14 -23.80
CA ALA A 885 34.99 25.01 -25.24
C ALA A 885 34.64 26.27 -26.03
N GLY A 886 34.26 27.38 -25.38
CA GLY A 886 33.86 28.61 -26.05
C GLY A 886 32.60 28.45 -26.91
N MET A 887 31.68 27.58 -26.50
CA MET A 887 30.38 27.44 -27.18
C MET A 887 29.53 28.69 -27.03
N SER A 888 28.64 28.95 -27.99
CA SER A 888 27.65 30.01 -27.86
C SER A 888 26.70 29.70 -26.69
N GLU A 889 26.22 30.73 -26.00
CA GLU A 889 25.29 30.57 -24.88
C GLU A 889 23.96 29.97 -25.34
N GLU A 890 23.49 30.32 -26.54
CA GLU A 890 22.30 29.72 -27.13
C GLU A 890 22.48 28.21 -27.39
N ASP A 891 23.62 27.78 -27.91
CA ASP A 891 23.86 26.35 -28.14
C ASP A 891 24.06 25.58 -26.84
N ALA A 892 24.68 26.19 -25.83
CA ALA A 892 24.74 25.62 -24.48
C ALA A 892 23.34 25.46 -23.89
N LEU A 893 22.47 26.48 -23.97
CA LEU A 893 21.10 26.40 -23.47
C LEU A 893 20.26 25.33 -24.21
N LYS A 894 20.46 25.18 -25.53
CA LYS A 894 19.81 24.11 -26.31
C LYS A 894 20.16 22.71 -25.79
N MET A 895 21.34 22.49 -25.20
CA MET A 895 21.74 21.18 -24.66
C MET A 895 20.87 20.68 -23.51
N VAL A 896 20.13 21.58 -22.85
CA VAL A 896 19.25 21.22 -21.72
C VAL A 896 17.78 21.61 -22.00
N THR A 897 17.45 21.97 -23.24
CA THR A 897 16.09 22.35 -23.65
C THR A 897 15.71 21.71 -24.98
N LEU A 898 16.09 22.30 -26.12
CA LEU A 898 15.67 21.86 -27.44
C LEU A 898 16.29 20.52 -27.86
N ASN A 899 17.56 20.28 -27.54
CA ASN A 899 18.25 19.04 -27.93
C ASN A 899 17.69 17.81 -27.21
N PRO A 900 17.50 17.80 -25.87
CA PRO A 900 16.81 16.70 -25.21
C PRO A 900 15.35 16.55 -25.70
N ALA A 901 14.63 17.64 -26.02
CA ALA A 901 13.32 17.53 -26.67
C ALA A 901 13.39 16.76 -28.01
N LYS A 902 14.40 17.03 -28.84
CA LYS A 902 14.63 16.30 -30.10
C LYS A 902 14.98 14.84 -29.86
N MET A 903 15.81 14.54 -28.85
CA MET A 903 16.16 13.16 -28.50
C MET A 903 14.95 12.34 -28.06
N LEU A 904 14.02 13.00 -27.36
CA LEU A 904 12.79 12.38 -26.84
C LEU A 904 11.60 12.45 -27.81
N HIS A 905 11.79 12.99 -29.02
CA HIS A 905 10.74 13.23 -30.02
C HIS A 905 9.59 14.13 -29.52
N LEU A 906 9.91 15.07 -28.65
CA LEU A 906 9.00 16.05 -28.05
C LEU A 906 9.22 17.47 -28.59
N ASP A 907 10.15 17.67 -29.53
CA ASP A 907 10.52 18.99 -30.04
C ASP A 907 9.41 19.67 -30.85
N ASN A 908 8.38 18.94 -31.30
CA ASN A 908 7.16 19.52 -31.85
C ASN A 908 6.26 20.16 -30.76
N GLN A 909 6.40 19.75 -29.49
CA GLN A 909 5.54 20.14 -28.38
C GLN A 909 6.23 21.03 -27.36
N MET A 910 7.55 20.93 -27.19
CA MET A 910 8.31 21.66 -26.15
C MET A 910 9.78 21.90 -26.55
N GLY A 911 10.60 22.38 -25.61
CA GLY A 911 12.04 22.61 -25.77
C GLY A 911 12.43 23.95 -26.40
N SER A 912 11.46 24.76 -26.85
CA SER A 912 11.69 26.12 -27.36
C SER A 912 10.47 27.02 -27.11
N LEU A 913 10.64 28.34 -27.21
CA LEU A 913 9.54 29.31 -27.06
C LEU A 913 8.91 29.64 -28.42
N LYS A 914 8.28 28.63 -29.03
CA LYS A 914 7.59 28.75 -30.31
C LYS A 914 6.08 28.74 -30.13
N ILE A 915 5.38 29.60 -30.89
CA ILE A 915 3.91 29.66 -30.89
C ILE A 915 3.31 28.27 -31.15
N GLY A 916 2.31 27.90 -30.36
CA GLY A 916 1.62 26.60 -30.43
C GLY A 916 2.26 25.47 -29.61
N LYS A 917 3.52 25.62 -29.17
CA LYS A 917 4.14 24.70 -28.22
C LYS A 917 3.53 24.84 -26.83
N SER A 918 3.76 23.83 -26.00
CA SER A 918 3.38 23.82 -24.59
C SER A 918 3.93 25.05 -23.86
N ALA A 919 3.12 25.62 -22.97
CA ALA A 919 3.54 26.69 -22.08
C ALA A 919 4.40 26.14 -20.92
N ASP A 920 5.55 25.55 -21.29
CA ASP A 920 6.57 25.03 -20.38
C ASP A 920 7.75 26.01 -20.34
N VAL A 921 7.72 26.94 -19.38
CA VAL A 921 8.50 28.18 -19.39
C VAL A 921 9.13 28.42 -18.02
N VAL A 922 10.36 28.96 -18.00
CA VAL A 922 11.04 29.38 -16.78
C VAL A 922 11.34 30.87 -16.85
N LEU A 923 10.95 31.59 -15.79
CA LEU A 923 11.37 32.96 -15.54
C LEU A 923 12.56 32.93 -14.58
N TRP A 924 13.68 33.53 -14.97
CA TRP A 924 14.93 33.56 -14.21
C TRP A 924 15.20 34.96 -13.66
N THR A 925 15.76 35.01 -12.45
CA THR A 925 16.14 36.28 -11.80
C THR A 925 17.34 36.97 -12.46
N ASP A 926 18.14 36.23 -13.22
CA ASP A 926 19.38 36.68 -13.86
C ASP A 926 19.64 35.82 -15.11
N HIS A 927 20.76 36.02 -15.79
CA HIS A 927 21.18 35.28 -16.97
C HIS A 927 21.11 33.75 -16.73
N PRO A 928 20.38 32.97 -17.54
CA PRO A 928 20.02 31.59 -17.20
C PRO A 928 21.20 30.63 -17.04
N LEU A 929 22.35 30.92 -17.66
CA LEU A 929 23.59 30.12 -17.53
C LEU A 929 24.51 30.59 -16.37
N SER A 930 24.08 31.58 -15.57
CA SER A 930 24.82 32.07 -14.41
C SER A 930 24.61 31.18 -13.18
N VAL A 931 25.66 31.03 -12.36
CA VAL A 931 25.57 30.38 -11.04
C VAL A 931 24.73 31.18 -10.04
N TYR A 932 24.48 32.47 -10.31
CA TYR A 932 23.63 33.33 -9.48
C TYR A 932 22.16 33.32 -9.89
N ALA A 933 21.84 32.76 -11.06
CA ALA A 933 20.47 32.69 -11.55
C ALA A 933 19.64 31.71 -10.72
N LYS A 934 18.43 32.14 -10.36
CA LYS A 934 17.42 31.32 -9.70
C LYS A 934 16.19 31.27 -10.59
N ALA A 935 15.55 30.10 -10.69
CA ALA A 935 14.22 30.03 -11.27
C ALA A 935 13.27 30.79 -10.33
N GLU A 936 12.75 31.92 -10.79
CA GLU A 936 11.75 32.68 -10.04
C GLU A 936 10.39 31.99 -10.15
N LYS A 937 10.05 31.52 -11.36
CA LYS A 937 8.82 30.76 -11.65
C LYS A 937 9.10 29.65 -12.65
N THR A 938 8.59 28.46 -12.38
CA THR A 938 8.59 27.32 -13.30
C THR A 938 7.15 26.97 -13.65
N ILE A 939 6.83 27.10 -14.93
CA ILE A 939 5.48 26.99 -15.49
C ILE A 939 5.43 25.76 -16.38
N ILE A 940 4.41 24.92 -16.21
CA ILE A 940 4.17 23.72 -17.04
C ILE A 940 2.73 23.74 -17.49
N ASP A 941 2.47 23.57 -18.79
CA ASP A 941 1.12 23.62 -19.36
C ASP A 941 0.35 24.89 -18.94
N GLY A 942 1.04 26.02 -18.76
CA GLY A 942 0.46 27.29 -18.32
C GLY A 942 0.06 27.34 -16.83
N LYS A 943 0.47 26.34 -16.03
CA LYS A 943 0.27 26.27 -14.57
C LYS A 943 1.57 26.61 -13.85
N VAL A 944 1.52 27.44 -12.81
CA VAL A 944 2.70 27.75 -11.99
C VAL A 944 2.91 26.65 -10.95
N TYR A 945 3.90 25.77 -11.18
CA TYR A 945 4.24 24.69 -10.25
C TYR A 945 5.32 25.06 -9.25
N TYR A 946 6.15 26.06 -9.55
CA TYR A 946 7.10 26.65 -8.61
C TYR A 946 7.10 28.17 -8.74
N ASP A 947 7.17 28.84 -7.60
CA ASP A 947 7.25 30.29 -7.46
C ASP A 947 8.02 30.60 -6.18
N ILE A 948 9.17 31.29 -6.29
CA ILE A 948 10.08 31.52 -5.17
C ILE A 948 9.43 32.31 -4.02
N GLU A 949 8.49 33.21 -4.33
CA GLU A 949 7.76 33.97 -3.30
C GLU A 949 6.74 33.09 -2.57
N LYS A 950 6.01 32.25 -3.32
CA LYS A 950 5.08 31.28 -2.73
C LYS A 950 5.80 30.19 -1.95
N ASP A 951 7.00 29.77 -2.37
CA ASP A 951 7.81 28.82 -1.62
C ASP A 951 8.16 29.37 -0.22
N ALA A 952 8.59 30.63 -0.13
CA ALA A 952 8.86 31.28 1.13
C ALA A 952 7.60 31.39 2.03
N GLU A 953 6.42 31.60 1.44
CA GLU A 953 5.15 31.56 2.16
C GLU A 953 4.79 30.15 2.62
N ASN A 954 4.91 29.15 1.74
CA ASN A 954 4.64 27.74 2.03
C ASN A 954 5.52 27.23 3.17
N ASN A 955 6.79 27.65 3.24
CA ASN A 955 7.69 27.32 4.34
C ASN A 955 7.18 27.83 5.70
N LYS A 956 6.56 29.02 5.74
CA LYS A 956 5.93 29.54 6.98
C LYS A 956 4.71 28.71 7.37
N VAL A 957 3.85 28.37 6.40
CA VAL A 957 2.66 27.53 6.63
C VAL A 957 3.07 26.13 7.11
N LEU A 958 4.09 25.54 6.49
CA LEU A 958 4.65 24.24 6.85
C LEU A 958 5.17 24.24 8.29
N ASN A 959 5.94 25.25 8.67
CA ASN A 959 6.47 25.37 10.04
C ASN A 959 5.35 25.54 11.08
N ALA A 960 4.32 26.33 10.77
CA ALA A 960 3.15 26.49 11.62
C ALA A 960 2.37 25.17 11.80
N GLU A 961 2.17 24.42 10.71
CA GLU A 961 1.48 23.13 10.75
C GLU A 961 2.29 22.09 11.53
N ARG A 962 3.62 22.03 11.34
CA ARG A 962 4.51 21.18 12.15
C ARG A 962 4.40 21.53 13.63
N ALA A 963 4.46 22.81 13.99
CA ALA A 963 4.34 23.25 15.38
C ALA A 963 2.98 22.85 16.00
N ARG A 964 1.89 22.97 15.24
CA ARG A 964 0.54 22.52 15.66
C ARG A 964 0.53 21.02 15.93
N LEU A 965 1.06 20.22 15.01
CA LEU A 965 1.10 18.75 15.12
C LEU A 965 1.98 18.30 16.28
N ILE A 966 3.15 18.91 16.47
CA ILE A 966 4.03 18.64 17.63
C ILE A 966 3.26 18.88 18.93
N GLN A 967 2.55 19.99 19.06
CA GLN A 967 1.79 20.24 20.29
C GLN A 967 0.64 19.23 20.48
N LYS A 968 0.00 18.80 19.41
CA LYS A 968 -1.02 17.74 19.46
C LYS A 968 -0.43 16.39 19.90
N LEU A 969 0.74 16.03 19.40
CA LEU A 969 1.47 14.82 19.80
C LEU A 969 1.87 14.85 21.28
N LYS A 970 2.36 15.99 21.78
CA LYS A 970 2.64 16.19 23.23
C LYS A 970 1.39 16.04 24.09
N ASN A 971 0.26 16.59 23.64
CA ASN A 971 -1.02 16.45 24.34
C ASN A 971 -1.50 14.99 24.36
N ALA A 972 -1.37 14.26 23.25
CA ALA A 972 -1.70 12.84 23.17
C ALA A 972 -0.89 12.03 24.20
N LYS A 973 0.43 12.24 24.28
CA LYS A 973 1.28 11.61 25.31
C LYS A 973 0.82 11.96 26.73
N LYS A 974 0.53 13.24 27.02
CA LYS A 974 0.04 13.69 28.33
C LYS A 974 -1.31 13.07 28.71
N SER A 975 -2.15 12.75 27.74
CA SER A 975 -3.42 12.05 27.96
C SER A 975 -3.26 10.54 28.23
N GLY A 976 -2.03 10.01 28.17
CA GLY A 976 -1.72 8.60 28.40
C GLY A 976 -1.89 7.71 27.16
N MET A 977 -2.01 8.29 25.96
CA MET A 977 -2.03 7.51 24.73
C MET A 977 -0.68 6.81 24.49
N PRO A 978 -0.66 5.60 23.91
CA PRO A 978 0.57 4.95 23.49
C PRO A 978 1.39 5.83 22.56
N THR A 979 2.72 5.80 22.75
CA THR A 979 3.66 6.50 21.88
C THR A 979 4.61 5.55 21.19
N GLN A 980 5.11 5.97 20.03
CA GLN A 980 6.19 5.33 19.28
C GLN A 980 7.41 6.25 19.20
N ARG A 981 8.56 5.65 18.92
CA ARG A 981 9.79 6.40 18.76
C ARG A 981 9.75 7.22 17.46
N PRO A 982 10.26 8.47 17.49
CA PRO A 982 10.62 9.21 16.29
C PRO A 982 11.60 8.40 15.46
N ASP A 983 11.32 8.32 14.16
CA ASP A 983 12.22 7.69 13.22
C ASP A 983 12.39 8.57 11.99
N SER A 984 13.59 8.56 11.45
CA SER A 984 13.95 9.31 10.26
C SER A 984 13.80 8.40 9.06
N ARG A 985 12.66 8.47 8.38
CA ARG A 985 12.51 7.86 7.06
C ARG A 985 13.14 8.78 6.03
N SER A 986 14.35 8.46 5.58
CA SER A 986 14.90 9.09 4.38
C SER A 986 14.20 8.51 3.16
N GLN A 987 13.73 9.35 2.25
CA GLN A 987 13.36 8.88 0.92
C GLN A 987 14.61 8.26 0.27
N ALA A 988 14.49 7.04 -0.25
CA ALA A 988 15.59 6.38 -0.94
C ALA A 988 15.95 7.18 -2.19
N GLU A 989 17.21 7.59 -2.31
CA GLU A 989 17.74 8.12 -3.56
C GLU A 989 18.26 6.95 -4.37
N PHE A 990 17.65 6.74 -5.53
CA PHE A 990 18.04 5.65 -6.41
C PHE A 990 19.04 6.11 -7.46
N HIS A 991 20.07 5.29 -7.64
CA HIS A 991 21.13 5.46 -8.61
C HIS A 991 21.08 4.40 -9.71
N CYS A 992 21.90 4.62 -10.73
CA CYS A 992 21.91 3.83 -11.95
C CYS A 992 22.22 2.33 -11.71
N ASP A 993 22.92 1.96 -10.65
CA ASP A 993 23.27 0.57 -10.32
C ASP A 993 22.35 -0.10 -9.27
N ASP A 994 21.34 0.60 -8.75
CA ASP A 994 20.46 0.06 -7.72
C ASP A 994 19.49 -1.00 -8.27
N VAL A 995 19.52 -2.19 -7.67
CA VAL A 995 18.75 -3.38 -8.09
C VAL A 995 17.58 -3.74 -7.16
N LEU A 996 17.45 -3.00 -6.05
CA LEU A 996 16.39 -3.16 -5.05
C LEU A 996 15.50 -1.90 -5.06
N GLY A 997 14.20 -2.08 -4.86
CA GLY A 997 13.23 -0.99 -4.73
C GLY A 997 12.89 -0.66 -3.28
N GLU A 998 12.09 0.38 -3.06
CA GLU A 998 11.66 0.83 -1.72
C GLU A 998 11.03 -0.32 -0.91
N GLU A 999 10.19 -1.13 -1.54
CA GLU A 999 9.52 -2.29 -0.91
C GLU A 999 10.49 -3.35 -0.38
N SER A 1000 11.70 -3.42 -0.94
CA SER A 1000 12.76 -4.32 -0.46
C SER A 1000 13.68 -3.68 0.58
N LEU A 1001 13.76 -2.34 0.64
CA LEU A 1001 14.54 -1.61 1.63
C LEU A 1001 13.85 -1.56 3.00
N GLU A 1002 12.52 -1.44 3.03
CA GLU A 1002 11.73 -1.50 4.29
C GLU A 1002 11.87 -2.85 5.02
N HIS A 1003 12.29 -3.91 4.34
CA HIS A 1003 12.54 -5.22 4.94
C HIS A 1003 13.94 -5.39 5.55
N PHE A 1004 14.87 -4.46 5.33
CA PHE A 1004 16.20 -4.47 5.95
C PHE A 1004 16.31 -3.56 7.19
N ASP A 1005 15.35 -2.65 7.41
CA ASP A 1005 15.28 -1.73 8.56
C ASP A 1005 14.43 -2.24 9.75
N HIS A 1006 14.25 -3.56 9.88
CA HIS A 1006 13.60 -4.19 11.02
C HIS A 1006 14.49 -5.21 11.75
#